data_AF-A0A8T3M0R1-F1
#
_entry.id   AF-A0A8T3M0R1-F1
#
_cell.length_a   1.000
_cell.length_b   1.000
_cell.length_c   1.000
_cell.angle_alpha   90.00
_cell.angle_beta   90.00
_cell.angle_gamma   90.00
#
_symmetry.space_group_name_H-M   'P 1'
#
loop_
_entity.id
_entity.type
_entity.pdbx_description
1 polymer ?
#
loop_
_entity_poly.entity_id
_entity_poly.type
_entity_poly.pdbx_seq_one_letter_code
_entity_poly.pdbx_strand_id
1 'polypeptide(L)'
;MLLLAGLALRLTIAYILLPGSGFESDLASFAGWTRRLVEVGPGAFYDPGLFADYPPGYLYVLWAVGLLAGLLGPLVGSAPDAIIGTLIKLPPMLADVALAALLYRMVSRWSSTPGQSAPRLGLLAAGLYLFNPVTWYDSALWGQTDAVGALVMLLGLAALLRGNPEGAAVLAVLAGLVKPQFGVVLAPIVAVVLLRRHILAPGSGPTHRPWLPGGLAERARRTQGPLRIVTSALAGLAMLILAISPFSLDIPSYLELMARTAGGYEWLSVNAYNPWALAGAAGTPPLAATGQWSPDTLPFLGPLPGVLIGTLLLAGGFVVGLGRLLWRADRWSIVVVTVFLSLCFFILPTRVHERYLFPAFAFLPLLAAAGGKWRWATVALAVGSFMNLHGILTIDIYGTDNVAGLPLGELFRSYPGVLASVLLQTSTFVFVAWQLRPSALRLPDPLARATSEGRIGAWQPHDGTAAGSVSAPAAGRTTGPSSDGPSSDGLPSDALAFRGLATGGLAPGPETLAVGAWPRAPGLLDRIRPHFDMRSLRADRSRELHGEPAGRFDRLDLLLLVLLVLGTLSVRTYRLDEPYDMHFDEVYHARTATEFLQDWRYGIGHSIYEYTHPHLAKYGMALGLMAFGNDRVTATAELGLAVNDAAIE
;
A
#
# COMPACT_ATOMS: atom_id res chain seq x y z
N MET A 1 -17.37 -8.06 4.26
CA MET A 1 -17.54 -8.82 5.52
C MET A 1 -16.24 -8.92 6.30
N LEU A 2 -15.21 -9.65 5.83
CA LEU A 2 -13.93 -9.78 6.57
C LEU A 2 -13.31 -8.44 6.99
N LEU A 3 -13.19 -7.48 6.05
CA LEU A 3 -12.66 -6.15 6.32
C LEU A 3 -13.51 -5.36 7.34
N LEU A 4 -14.84 -5.47 7.24
CA LEU A 4 -15.77 -4.84 8.19
C LEU A 4 -15.64 -5.44 9.59
N ALA A 5 -15.49 -6.77 9.69
CA ALA A 5 -15.26 -7.43 10.96
C ALA A 5 -13.93 -7.00 11.60
N GLY A 6 -12.87 -6.87 10.80
CA GLY A 6 -11.57 -6.38 11.26
C GLY A 6 -11.60 -4.91 11.73
N LEU A 7 -12.36 -4.06 11.03
CA LEU A 7 -12.59 -2.67 11.44
C LEU A 7 -13.45 -2.60 12.71
N ALA A 8 -14.56 -3.35 12.75
CA ALA A 8 -15.45 -3.38 13.91
C ALA A 8 -14.73 -3.84 15.17
N LEU A 9 -13.86 -4.86 15.08
CA LEU A 9 -13.01 -5.29 16.20
C LEU A 9 -12.19 -4.12 16.77
N ARG A 10 -11.51 -3.36 15.91
CA ARG A 10 -10.66 -2.23 16.30
C ARG A 10 -11.47 -1.09 16.91
N LEU A 11 -12.58 -0.72 16.29
CA LEU A 11 -13.48 0.33 16.80
C LEU A 11 -14.07 -0.07 18.16
N THR A 12 -14.49 -1.33 18.32
CA THR A 12 -14.99 -1.85 19.58
C THR A 12 -13.93 -1.81 20.67
N ILE A 13 -12.69 -2.22 20.37
CA ILE A 13 -11.60 -2.13 21.36
C ILE A 13 -11.36 -0.68 21.76
N ALA A 14 -11.16 0.23 20.80
CA ALA A 14 -10.70 1.59 21.07
C ALA A 14 -11.77 2.53 21.64
N TYR A 15 -13.06 2.29 21.36
CA TYR A 15 -14.13 3.24 21.72
C TYR A 15 -15.24 2.64 22.59
N ILE A 16 -15.29 1.31 22.75
CA ILE A 16 -16.33 0.65 23.57
C ILE A 16 -15.71 -0.07 24.77
N LEU A 17 -14.73 -0.95 24.55
CA LEU A 17 -14.14 -1.76 25.61
C LEU A 17 -13.11 -0.96 26.42
N LEU A 18 -12.24 -0.22 25.73
CA LEU A 18 -11.10 0.47 26.33
C LEU A 18 -11.00 1.90 25.77
N PRO A 19 -12.03 2.74 26.00
CA PRO A 19 -12.04 4.13 25.54
C PRO A 19 -10.87 4.92 26.11
N GLY A 20 -10.24 5.75 25.28
CA GLY A 20 -9.10 6.58 25.69
C GLY A 20 -7.82 5.82 26.01
N SER A 21 -7.78 4.50 25.80
CA SER A 21 -6.63 3.66 26.16
C SER A 21 -5.35 4.03 25.40
N GLY A 22 -4.18 3.71 25.94
CA GLY A 22 -2.93 3.70 25.17
C GLY A 22 -1.73 4.12 25.99
N PHE A 23 -0.63 4.40 25.31
CA PHE A 23 0.54 5.00 25.96
C PHE A 23 0.36 6.51 26.03
N GLU A 24 0.16 7.05 27.24
CA GLU A 24 -0.23 8.44 27.46
C GLU A 24 0.73 9.45 26.80
N SER A 25 2.04 9.22 26.91
CA SER A 25 3.06 10.10 26.33
C SER A 25 2.98 10.16 24.80
N ASP A 26 2.78 9.01 24.15
CA ASP A 26 2.64 8.94 22.69
C ASP A 26 1.36 9.65 22.22
N LEU A 27 0.24 9.39 22.88
CA LEU A 27 -1.05 10.02 22.55
C LEU A 27 -1.01 11.54 22.75
N ALA A 28 -0.40 12.00 23.85
CA ALA A 28 -0.20 13.41 24.14
C ALA A 28 0.70 14.08 23.09
N SER A 29 1.76 13.38 22.64
CA SER A 29 2.66 13.85 21.59
C SER A 29 1.91 14.00 20.26
N PHE A 30 1.15 13.00 19.82
CA PHE A 30 0.36 13.08 18.59
C PHE A 30 -0.71 14.19 18.65
N ALA A 31 -1.39 14.35 19.79
CA ALA A 31 -2.36 15.43 19.98
C ALA A 31 -1.68 16.80 19.98
N GLY A 32 -0.53 16.94 20.64
CA GLY A 32 0.28 18.17 20.63
C GLY A 32 0.76 18.54 19.24
N TRP A 33 1.30 17.58 18.48
CA TRP A 33 1.73 17.79 17.10
C TRP A 33 0.55 18.17 16.19
N THR A 34 -0.60 17.52 16.37
CA THR A 34 -1.82 17.84 15.62
C THR A 34 -2.26 19.29 15.87
N ARG A 35 -2.30 19.72 17.14
CA ARG A 35 -2.65 21.11 17.50
C ARG A 35 -1.66 22.10 16.90
N ARG A 36 -0.35 21.85 17.05
CA ARG A 36 0.70 22.69 16.47
C ARG A 36 0.53 22.87 14.96
N LEU A 37 0.27 21.78 14.23
CA LEU A 37 0.08 21.80 12.77
C LEU A 37 -1.12 22.64 12.34
N VAL A 38 -2.20 22.67 13.13
CA VAL A 38 -3.37 23.51 12.86
C VAL A 38 -3.10 24.97 13.23
N GLU A 39 -2.43 25.22 14.35
CA GLU A 39 -2.17 26.56 14.88
C GLU A 39 -1.18 27.37 14.03
N VAL A 40 -0.10 26.76 13.58
CA VAL A 40 0.98 27.48 12.86
C VAL A 40 1.27 26.95 11.46
N GLY A 41 0.56 25.91 11.02
CA GLY A 41 0.83 25.25 9.75
C GLY A 41 2.09 24.38 9.76
N PRO A 42 2.37 23.68 8.64
CA PRO A 42 3.54 22.80 8.53
C PRO A 42 4.86 23.57 8.52
N GLY A 43 4.90 24.78 7.98
CA GLY A 43 6.14 25.55 7.76
C GLY A 43 6.86 25.98 9.04
N ALA A 44 6.12 26.15 10.15
CA ALA A 44 6.62 26.53 11.48
C ALA A 44 6.55 25.37 12.49
N PHE A 45 6.30 24.14 12.01
CA PHE A 45 6.10 22.98 12.88
C PHE A 45 7.36 22.63 13.69
N TYR A 46 8.53 22.65 13.05
CA TYR A 46 9.82 22.30 13.65
C TYR A 46 10.52 23.48 14.36
N ASP A 47 9.83 24.60 14.55
CA ASP A 47 10.38 25.72 15.30
C ASP A 47 10.72 25.31 16.75
N PRO A 48 11.72 25.95 17.39
CA PRO A 48 12.14 25.60 18.74
C PRO A 48 10.99 25.60 19.76
N GLY A 49 11.04 24.68 20.72
CA GLY A 49 10.07 24.60 21.83
C GLY A 49 9.11 23.40 21.76
N LEU A 50 9.17 22.60 20.71
CA LEU A 50 8.43 21.34 20.57
C LEU A 50 9.38 20.15 20.48
N PHE A 51 9.10 19.09 21.25
CA PHE A 51 9.70 17.78 21.00
C PHE A 51 9.01 17.14 19.78
N ALA A 52 9.75 16.93 18.69
CA ALA A 52 9.27 16.25 17.51
C ALA A 52 10.38 15.35 16.94
N ASP A 53 10.15 14.05 16.95
CA ASP A 53 11.08 13.01 16.50
C ASP A 53 10.60 12.29 15.22
N TYR A 54 9.44 12.68 14.69
CA TYR A 54 8.87 12.14 13.46
C TYR A 54 9.28 12.97 12.23
N PRO A 55 9.60 12.30 11.11
CA PRO A 55 9.68 12.97 9.82
C PRO A 55 8.29 13.38 9.29
N PRO A 56 8.23 14.28 8.29
CA PRO A 56 6.99 14.87 7.79
C PRO A 56 5.88 13.90 7.31
N GLY A 57 6.22 12.67 6.91
CA GLY A 57 5.28 11.77 6.24
C GLY A 57 4.03 11.45 7.06
N TYR A 58 4.18 11.16 8.36
CA TYR A 58 3.02 10.96 9.23
C TYR A 58 2.39 12.27 9.72
N LEU A 59 3.16 13.35 9.76
CA LEU A 59 2.66 14.67 10.18
C LEU A 59 1.57 15.19 9.23
N TYR A 60 1.61 14.88 7.94
CA TYR A 60 0.49 15.17 7.04
C TYR A 60 -0.82 14.48 7.46
N VAL A 61 -0.74 13.25 7.99
CA VAL A 61 -1.92 12.53 8.49
C VAL A 61 -2.47 13.22 9.73
N LEU A 62 -1.59 13.62 10.66
CA LEU A 62 -1.99 14.37 11.85
C LEU A 62 -2.59 15.74 11.48
N TRP A 63 -2.01 16.44 10.51
CA TRP A 63 -2.54 17.71 10.05
C TRP A 63 -3.96 17.56 9.50
N ALA A 64 -4.21 16.53 8.67
CA ALA A 64 -5.54 16.22 8.18
C ALA A 64 -6.53 15.87 9.31
N VAL A 65 -6.08 15.16 10.35
CA VAL A 65 -6.89 14.88 11.55
C VAL A 65 -7.26 16.17 12.27
N GLY A 66 -6.32 17.10 12.44
CA GLY A 66 -6.56 18.39 13.08
C GLY A 66 -7.54 19.27 12.30
N LEU A 67 -7.38 19.35 10.97
CA LEU A 67 -8.32 20.07 10.11
C LEU A 67 -9.73 19.46 10.19
N LEU A 68 -9.83 18.13 10.16
CA LEU A 68 -11.11 17.44 10.31
C LEU A 68 -11.74 17.67 11.69
N ALA A 69 -10.94 17.69 12.76
CA ALA A 69 -11.43 18.00 14.09
C ALA A 69 -11.98 19.44 14.19
N GLY A 70 -11.34 20.41 13.54
CA GLY A 70 -11.84 21.77 13.41
C GLY A 70 -13.18 21.87 12.67
N LEU A 71 -13.36 21.08 11.61
CA LEU A 71 -14.63 21.00 10.87
C LEU A 71 -15.76 20.32 11.66
N LEU A 72 -15.43 19.28 12.44
CA LEU A 72 -16.41 18.51 13.22
C LEU A 72 -16.77 19.18 14.54
N GLY A 73 -15.88 19.98 15.13
CA GLY A 73 -16.09 20.68 16.40
C GLY A 73 -17.45 21.40 16.50
N PRO A 74 -17.75 22.32 15.57
CA PRO A 74 -19.03 23.03 15.54
C PRO A 74 -20.24 22.13 15.33
N LEU A 75 -20.09 21.02 14.57
CA LEU A 75 -21.19 20.12 14.25
C LEU A 75 -21.61 19.24 15.43
N VAL A 76 -20.65 18.86 16.27
CA VAL A 76 -20.86 17.94 17.40
C VAL A 76 -20.95 18.69 18.74
N GLY A 77 -20.68 20.00 18.75
CA GLY A 77 -20.67 20.81 19.97
C GLY A 77 -19.53 20.45 20.93
N SER A 78 -18.42 19.96 20.39
CA SER A 78 -17.26 19.49 21.15
C SER A 78 -16.01 20.30 20.81
N ALA A 79 -15.15 20.53 21.80
CA ALA A 79 -13.87 21.18 21.57
C ALA A 79 -13.01 20.36 20.57
N PRO A 80 -12.30 21.01 19.64
CA PRO A 80 -11.45 20.32 18.66
C PRO A 80 -10.46 19.35 19.31
N ASP A 81 -9.90 19.68 20.47
CA ASP A 81 -8.94 18.85 21.19
C ASP A 81 -9.50 17.49 21.64
N ALA A 82 -10.75 17.48 22.11
CA ALA A 82 -11.44 16.24 22.48
C ALA A 82 -11.68 15.36 21.24
N ILE A 83 -11.98 15.98 20.10
CA ILE A 83 -12.15 15.28 18.83
C ILE A 83 -10.81 14.74 18.32
N ILE A 84 -9.73 15.51 18.41
CA ILE A 84 -8.37 15.07 18.05
C ILE A 84 -8.00 13.80 18.81
N GLY A 85 -8.14 13.79 20.15
CA GLY A 85 -7.83 12.62 20.97
C GLY A 85 -8.60 11.37 20.54
N THR A 86 -9.84 11.55 20.09
CA THR A 86 -10.69 10.46 19.56
C THR A 86 -10.23 10.02 18.17
N LEU A 87 -9.91 10.96 17.27
CA LEU A 87 -9.61 10.67 15.87
C LEU A 87 -8.20 10.13 15.62
N ILE A 88 -7.21 10.39 16.50
CA ILE A 88 -5.80 9.99 16.29
C ILE A 88 -5.63 8.49 16.03
N LYS A 89 -6.50 7.66 16.63
CA LYS A 89 -6.46 6.20 16.43
C LYS A 89 -7.10 5.73 15.12
N LEU A 90 -7.93 6.56 14.48
CA LEU A 90 -8.67 6.15 13.29
C LEU A 90 -7.76 5.93 12.06
N PRO A 91 -6.80 6.81 11.71
CA PRO A 91 -5.90 6.58 10.58
C PRO A 91 -5.15 5.23 10.62
N PRO A 92 -4.48 4.82 11.72
CA PRO A 92 -3.82 3.52 11.75
C PRO A 92 -4.79 2.33 11.66
N MET A 93 -6.01 2.43 12.23
CA MET A 93 -7.04 1.38 12.05
C MET A 93 -7.50 1.24 10.60
N LEU A 94 -7.67 2.37 9.90
CA LEU A 94 -8.02 2.36 8.47
C LEU A 94 -6.86 1.81 7.63
N ALA A 95 -5.61 2.13 8.00
CA ALA A 95 -4.43 1.59 7.36
C ALA A 95 -4.33 0.06 7.53
N ASP A 96 -4.66 -0.48 8.70
CA ASP A 96 -4.73 -1.93 8.92
C ASP A 96 -5.71 -2.61 7.94
N VAL A 97 -6.90 -2.02 7.77
CA VAL A 97 -7.94 -2.54 6.86
C VAL A 97 -7.47 -2.46 5.42
N ALA A 98 -6.84 -1.35 5.03
CA ALA A 98 -6.26 -1.18 3.70
C ALA A 98 -5.11 -2.17 3.45
N LEU A 99 -4.28 -2.44 4.44
CA LEU A 99 -3.19 -3.40 4.38
C LEU A 99 -3.72 -4.82 4.18
N ALA A 100 -4.75 -5.22 4.95
CA ALA A 100 -5.44 -6.49 4.77
C ALA A 100 -6.07 -6.62 3.36
N ALA A 101 -6.70 -5.57 2.85
CA ALA A 101 -7.22 -5.54 1.49
C ALA A 101 -6.12 -5.70 0.44
N LEU A 102 -4.96 -5.06 0.65
CA LEU A 102 -3.80 -5.19 -0.22
C LEU A 102 -3.22 -6.60 -0.20
N LEU A 103 -3.08 -7.21 0.99
CA LEU A 103 -2.68 -8.62 1.15
C LEU A 103 -3.61 -9.56 0.38
N TYR A 104 -4.93 -9.40 0.56
CA TYR A 104 -5.93 -10.15 -0.18
C TYR A 104 -5.72 -10.02 -1.69
N ARG A 105 -5.55 -8.79 -2.20
CA ARG A 105 -5.36 -8.53 -3.63
C ARG A 105 -4.04 -9.09 -4.17
N MET A 106 -2.96 -9.02 -3.40
CA MET A 106 -1.65 -9.54 -3.79
C MET A 106 -1.72 -11.07 -3.90
N VAL A 107 -2.22 -11.74 -2.88
CA VAL A 107 -2.27 -13.22 -2.80
C VAL A 107 -3.32 -13.81 -3.72
N SER A 108 -4.48 -13.17 -3.89
CA SER A 108 -5.54 -13.65 -4.81
C SER A 108 -5.12 -13.64 -6.27
N ARG A 109 -4.04 -12.93 -6.61
CA ARG A 109 -3.44 -12.90 -7.95
C ARG A 109 -2.32 -13.94 -8.14
N TRP A 110 -1.99 -14.71 -7.12
CA TRP A 110 -0.98 -15.75 -7.22
C TRP A 110 -1.60 -17.02 -7.81
N SER A 111 -0.89 -17.65 -8.76
CA SER A 111 -1.38 -18.86 -9.44
C SER A 111 -1.69 -19.95 -8.42
N SER A 112 -2.89 -20.50 -8.50
CA SER A 112 -3.37 -21.56 -7.62
C SER A 112 -2.69 -22.90 -7.97
N THR A 113 -2.24 -23.65 -6.97
CA THR A 113 -1.97 -25.09 -7.12
C THR A 113 -3.28 -25.80 -7.45
N PRO A 114 -3.29 -26.90 -8.23
CA PRO A 114 -4.48 -27.75 -8.33
C PRO A 114 -4.99 -28.09 -6.93
N GLY A 115 -6.24 -27.70 -6.62
CA GLY A 115 -6.89 -27.95 -5.33
C GLY A 115 -6.95 -26.79 -4.31
N GLN A 116 -6.26 -25.66 -4.53
CA GLN A 116 -6.36 -24.47 -3.65
C GLN A 116 -6.91 -23.27 -4.40
N SER A 117 -8.04 -22.67 -4.00
CA SER A 117 -8.54 -21.46 -4.64
C SER A 117 -7.78 -20.22 -4.16
N ALA A 118 -7.08 -19.50 -5.04
CA ALA A 118 -6.35 -18.25 -4.74
C ALA A 118 -7.14 -17.23 -3.89
N PRO A 119 -8.47 -17.02 -4.09
CA PRO A 119 -9.24 -16.14 -3.21
C PRO A 119 -9.27 -16.59 -1.74
N ARG A 120 -9.30 -17.89 -1.45
CA ARG A 120 -9.25 -18.40 -0.07
C ARG A 120 -7.90 -18.14 0.59
N LEU A 121 -6.81 -18.24 -0.16
CA LEU A 121 -5.47 -17.90 0.34
C LEU A 121 -5.33 -16.39 0.58
N GLY A 122 -5.95 -15.57 -0.28
CA GLY A 122 -6.06 -14.14 -0.04
C GLY A 122 -6.84 -13.81 1.23
N LEU A 123 -7.98 -14.49 1.45
CA LEU A 123 -8.77 -14.33 2.67
C LEU A 123 -7.99 -14.78 3.91
N LEU A 124 -7.23 -15.87 3.80
CA LEU A 124 -6.34 -16.34 4.86
C LEU A 124 -5.28 -15.29 5.21
N ALA A 125 -4.58 -14.73 4.21
CA ALA A 125 -3.56 -13.69 4.45
C ALA A 125 -4.15 -12.44 5.10
N ALA A 126 -5.30 -11.97 4.61
CA ALA A 126 -6.01 -10.83 5.19
C ALA A 126 -6.51 -11.12 6.62
N GLY A 127 -7.05 -12.31 6.87
CA GLY A 127 -7.53 -12.73 8.19
C GLY A 127 -6.39 -12.89 9.20
N LEU A 128 -5.28 -13.50 8.79
CA LEU A 128 -4.07 -13.62 9.61
C LEU A 128 -3.50 -12.26 10.00
N TYR A 129 -3.71 -11.22 9.18
CA TYR A 129 -3.30 -9.86 9.55
C TYR A 129 -4.34 -9.17 10.46
N LEU A 130 -5.62 -9.16 10.07
CA LEU A 130 -6.67 -8.41 10.80
C LEU A 130 -6.92 -8.92 12.21
N PHE A 131 -6.80 -10.22 12.44
CA PHE A 131 -7.07 -10.86 13.73
C PHE A 131 -5.79 -11.24 14.48
N ASN A 132 -4.62 -10.84 13.98
CA ASN A 132 -3.38 -10.95 14.76
C ASN A 132 -3.45 -9.98 15.94
N PRO A 133 -3.23 -10.45 17.18
CA PRO A 133 -3.19 -9.58 18.35
C PRO A 133 -2.34 -8.34 18.16
N VAL A 134 -1.15 -8.48 17.57
CA VAL A 134 -0.21 -7.37 17.40
C VAL A 134 -0.78 -6.21 16.59
N THR A 135 -1.57 -6.48 15.54
CA THR A 135 -1.99 -5.42 14.61
C THR A 135 -3.08 -4.54 15.19
N TRP A 136 -4.10 -5.14 15.83
CA TRP A 136 -5.12 -4.35 16.52
C TRP A 136 -4.63 -3.82 17.86
N TYR A 137 -3.64 -4.46 18.50
CA TYR A 137 -3.05 -3.94 19.74
C TYR A 137 -2.32 -2.62 19.47
N ASP A 138 -1.52 -2.56 18.41
CA ASP A 138 -0.81 -1.34 18.00
C ASP A 138 -1.78 -0.21 17.65
N SER A 139 -2.71 -0.44 16.72
CA SER A 139 -3.58 0.63 16.22
C SER A 139 -4.72 1.00 17.19
N ALA A 140 -5.43 0.01 17.74
CA ALA A 140 -6.65 0.25 18.51
C ALA A 140 -6.39 0.44 20.00
N LEU A 141 -5.53 -0.38 20.61
CA LEU A 141 -5.31 -0.32 22.04
C LEU A 141 -4.22 0.70 22.40
N TRP A 142 -3.04 0.59 21.78
CA TRP A 142 -1.87 1.44 22.02
C TRP A 142 -2.05 2.83 21.42
N GLY A 143 -2.61 2.92 20.21
CA GLY A 143 -2.76 4.17 19.46
C GLY A 143 -1.53 4.56 18.65
N GLN A 144 -0.71 3.57 18.27
CA GLN A 144 0.47 3.77 17.44
C GLN A 144 0.17 3.71 15.93
N THR A 145 1.16 4.14 15.16
CA THR A 145 1.00 4.56 13.76
C THR A 145 1.70 3.62 12.78
N ASP A 146 2.22 2.50 13.29
CA ASP A 146 3.07 1.58 12.53
C ASP A 146 2.33 0.95 11.34
N ALA A 147 1.02 0.76 11.45
CA ALA A 147 0.15 0.32 10.36
C ALA A 147 0.22 1.22 9.11
N VAL A 148 0.35 2.54 9.27
CA VAL A 148 0.41 3.49 8.16
C VAL A 148 1.71 3.30 7.37
N GLY A 149 2.84 3.27 8.05
CA GLY A 149 4.13 3.07 7.38
C GLY A 149 4.29 1.66 6.83
N ALA A 150 3.78 0.64 7.52
CA ALA A 150 3.75 -0.73 7.02
C ALA A 150 2.90 -0.88 5.75
N LEU A 151 1.77 -0.16 5.63
CA LEU A 151 0.97 -0.09 4.41
C LEU A 151 1.78 0.51 3.25
N VAL A 152 2.48 1.62 3.49
CA VAL A 152 3.37 2.24 2.49
C VAL A 152 4.47 1.27 2.06
N MET A 153 5.08 0.55 3.00
CA MET A 153 6.09 -0.46 2.66
C MET A 153 5.51 -1.62 1.84
N LEU A 154 4.30 -2.11 2.17
CA LEU A 154 3.65 -3.18 1.42
C LEU A 154 3.27 -2.73 0.01
N LEU A 155 2.83 -1.48 -0.16
CA LEU A 155 2.64 -0.86 -1.46
C LEU A 155 3.96 -0.79 -2.25
N GLY A 156 5.06 -0.38 -1.60
CA GLY A 156 6.38 -0.31 -2.22
C GLY A 156 6.89 -1.68 -2.67
N LEU A 157 6.73 -2.70 -1.81
CA LEU A 157 7.01 -4.09 -2.16
C LEU A 157 6.13 -4.56 -3.33
N ALA A 158 4.83 -4.22 -3.33
CA ALA A 158 3.92 -4.57 -4.42
C ALA A 158 4.32 -3.88 -5.74
N ALA A 159 4.75 -2.62 -5.70
CA ALA A 159 5.27 -1.89 -6.86
C ALA A 159 6.55 -2.57 -7.39
N LEU A 160 7.49 -2.90 -6.51
CA LEU A 160 8.73 -3.59 -6.86
C LEU A 160 8.46 -4.97 -7.48
N LEU A 161 7.53 -5.74 -6.91
CA LEU A 161 7.13 -7.07 -7.42
C LEU A 161 6.40 -7.01 -8.76
N ARG A 162 5.77 -5.88 -9.10
CA ARG A 162 5.14 -5.65 -10.42
C ARG A 162 6.10 -5.09 -11.46
N GLY A 163 7.32 -4.73 -11.07
CA GLY A 163 8.29 -4.12 -11.97
C GLY A 163 8.02 -2.64 -12.21
N ASN A 164 7.46 -1.93 -11.22
CA ASN A 164 7.35 -0.47 -11.20
C ASN A 164 8.53 0.12 -10.38
N PRO A 165 9.68 0.41 -11.01
CA PRO A 165 10.89 0.79 -10.28
C PRO A 165 10.80 2.20 -9.70
N GLU A 166 10.28 3.18 -10.45
CA GLU A 166 10.09 4.55 -9.94
C GLU A 166 9.06 4.58 -8.80
N GLY A 167 7.93 3.89 -8.96
CA GLY A 167 6.93 3.80 -7.89
C GLY A 167 7.44 3.11 -6.63
N ALA A 168 8.29 2.08 -6.77
CA ALA A 168 8.93 1.43 -5.64
C ALA A 168 9.93 2.37 -4.92
N ALA A 169 10.69 3.17 -5.66
CA ALA A 169 11.61 4.16 -5.10
C ALA A 169 10.88 5.28 -4.34
N VAL A 170 9.82 5.84 -4.94
CA VAL A 170 8.93 6.83 -4.30
C VAL A 170 8.36 6.28 -2.99
N LEU A 171 7.82 5.06 -3.01
CA LEU A 171 7.23 4.45 -1.82
C LEU A 171 8.26 4.07 -0.76
N ALA A 172 9.50 3.74 -1.15
CA ALA A 172 10.59 3.51 -0.20
C ALA A 172 11.01 4.79 0.55
N VAL A 173 11.08 5.92 -0.17
CA VAL A 173 11.33 7.23 0.43
C VAL A 173 10.18 7.65 1.32
N LEU A 174 8.93 7.52 0.85
CA LEU A 174 7.74 7.82 1.64
C LEU A 174 7.66 6.96 2.91
N ALA A 175 8.04 5.68 2.84
CA ALA A 175 8.09 4.82 4.01
C ALA A 175 9.06 5.36 5.07
N GLY A 176 10.26 5.79 4.66
CA GLY A 176 11.23 6.45 5.56
C GLY A 176 10.73 7.77 6.15
N LEU A 177 9.97 8.53 5.36
CA LEU A 177 9.33 9.77 5.82
C LEU A 177 8.16 9.54 6.77
N VAL A 178 7.54 8.36 6.80
CA VAL A 178 6.54 8.00 7.82
C VAL A 178 7.24 7.59 9.11
N LYS A 179 8.18 6.65 9.03
CA LYS A 179 9.13 6.34 10.12
C LYS A 179 10.48 5.90 9.53
N PRO A 180 11.61 6.33 10.09
CA PRO A 180 12.94 6.03 9.53
C PRO A 180 13.19 4.52 9.32
N GLN A 181 12.76 3.70 10.29
CA GLN A 181 12.88 2.24 10.27
C GLN A 181 12.34 1.59 8.98
N PHE A 182 11.24 2.10 8.45
CA PHE A 182 10.58 1.54 7.27
C PHE A 182 11.38 1.83 5.99
N GLY A 183 11.97 3.02 5.90
CA GLY A 183 12.89 3.41 4.83
C GLY A 183 14.19 2.62 4.87
N VAL A 184 14.78 2.45 6.06
CA VAL A 184 16.01 1.67 6.27
C VAL A 184 15.87 0.24 5.75
N VAL A 185 14.70 -0.38 5.91
CA VAL A 185 14.45 -1.74 5.39
C VAL A 185 14.15 -1.72 3.89
N LEU A 186 13.21 -0.89 3.42
CA LEU A 186 12.70 -1.00 2.04
C LEU A 186 13.65 -0.39 0.99
N ALA A 187 14.29 0.75 1.27
CA ALA A 187 15.15 1.43 0.31
C ALA A 187 16.32 0.56 -0.20
N PRO A 188 17.11 -0.14 0.65
CA PRO A 188 18.19 -0.99 0.15
C PRO A 188 17.68 -2.21 -0.61
N ILE A 189 16.51 -2.76 -0.26
CA ILE A 189 15.87 -3.83 -1.03
C ILE A 189 15.54 -3.35 -2.44
N VAL A 190 14.91 -2.17 -2.57
CA VAL A 190 14.61 -1.55 -3.87
C VAL A 190 15.91 -1.33 -4.64
N ALA A 191 16.90 -0.67 -4.05
CA ALA A 191 18.17 -0.37 -4.70
C ALA A 191 18.87 -1.62 -5.25
N VAL A 192 19.01 -2.68 -4.43
CA VAL A 192 19.69 -3.92 -4.82
C VAL A 192 18.90 -4.70 -5.87
N VAL A 193 17.57 -4.73 -5.77
CA VAL A 193 16.72 -5.38 -6.78
C VAL A 193 16.80 -4.64 -8.12
N LEU A 194 16.82 -3.30 -8.12
CA LEU A 194 17.00 -2.50 -9.34
C LEU A 194 18.39 -2.68 -9.94
N LEU A 195 19.44 -2.66 -9.12
CA LEU A 195 20.81 -2.95 -9.54
C LEU A 195 20.89 -4.31 -10.24
N ARG A 196 20.30 -5.34 -9.64
CA ARG A 196 20.27 -6.66 -10.26
C ARG A 196 19.45 -6.67 -11.56
N ARG A 197 18.25 -6.11 -11.58
CA ARG A 197 17.33 -6.21 -12.72
C ARG A 197 17.71 -5.35 -13.92
N HIS A 198 18.50 -4.30 -13.72
CA HIS A 198 18.83 -3.34 -14.77
C HIS A 198 20.32 -3.30 -15.12
N ILE A 199 21.23 -3.77 -14.25
CA ILE A 199 22.69 -3.76 -14.50
C ILE A 199 23.23 -5.19 -14.56
N LEU A 200 23.08 -5.98 -13.49
CA LEU A 200 23.75 -7.28 -13.38
C LEU A 200 23.08 -8.38 -14.23
N ALA A 201 21.75 -8.31 -14.34
CA ALA A 201 20.94 -9.20 -15.15
C ALA A 201 19.79 -8.38 -15.80
N PRO A 202 20.11 -7.53 -16.80
CA PRO A 202 19.13 -6.65 -17.44
C PRO A 202 17.92 -7.43 -17.95
N GLY A 203 16.71 -6.95 -17.62
CA GLY A 203 15.46 -7.60 -18.05
C GLY A 203 15.07 -8.86 -17.27
N SER A 204 15.78 -9.23 -16.20
CA SER A 204 15.42 -10.38 -15.35
C SER A 204 14.15 -10.17 -14.50
N GLY A 205 13.66 -8.94 -14.41
CA GLY A 205 12.47 -8.56 -13.65
C GLY A 205 11.18 -8.54 -14.49
N PRO A 206 10.01 -8.49 -13.83
CA PRO A 206 8.74 -8.27 -14.51
C PRO A 206 8.71 -6.88 -15.15
N THR A 207 7.91 -6.72 -16.21
CA THR A 207 7.69 -5.45 -16.89
C THR A 207 6.37 -4.83 -16.47
N HIS A 208 6.39 -3.54 -16.11
CA HIS A 208 5.19 -2.76 -15.83
C HIS A 208 4.88 -1.82 -17.00
N ARG A 209 3.61 -1.69 -17.36
CA ARG A 209 3.11 -0.62 -18.22
C ARG A 209 2.81 0.62 -17.35
N PRO A 210 3.65 1.67 -17.37
CA PRO A 210 3.38 2.87 -16.61
C PRO A 210 2.13 3.57 -17.14
N TRP A 211 1.49 4.35 -16.28
CA TRP A 211 0.35 5.20 -16.63
C TRP A 211 0.86 6.48 -17.29
N LEU A 212 1.37 6.33 -18.51
CA LEU A 212 1.89 7.42 -19.35
C LEU A 212 1.28 7.33 -20.76
N PRO A 213 1.18 8.45 -21.50
CA PRO A 213 0.79 8.46 -22.90
C PRO A 213 1.71 7.56 -23.75
N GLY A 214 1.16 6.92 -24.78
CA GLY A 214 1.72 5.75 -25.48
C GLY A 214 3.24 5.76 -25.71
N GLY A 215 3.76 6.74 -26.44
CA GLY A 215 5.18 6.81 -26.78
C GLY A 215 6.11 6.91 -25.57
N LEU A 216 5.69 7.63 -24.52
CA LEU A 216 6.43 7.73 -23.26
C LEU A 216 6.35 6.44 -22.46
N ALA A 217 5.18 5.77 -22.44
CA ALA A 217 5.04 4.48 -21.77
C ALA A 217 5.91 3.39 -22.42
N GLU A 218 6.01 3.37 -23.74
CA GLU A 218 6.87 2.42 -24.45
C GLU A 218 8.36 2.73 -24.25
N ARG A 219 8.74 4.01 -24.33
CA ARG A 219 10.11 4.44 -24.01
C ARG A 219 10.49 4.02 -22.60
N ALA A 220 9.64 4.35 -21.63
CA ALA A 220 9.82 3.96 -20.25
C ALA A 220 9.93 2.43 -20.13
N ARG A 221 9.07 1.62 -20.76
CA ARG A 221 9.20 0.15 -20.72
C ARG A 221 10.55 -0.37 -21.22
N ARG A 222 11.06 0.22 -22.30
CA ARG A 222 12.34 -0.16 -22.91
C ARG A 222 13.55 0.35 -22.13
N THR A 223 13.39 1.34 -21.25
CA THR A 223 14.48 1.85 -20.42
C THR A 223 15.00 0.77 -19.47
N GLN A 224 16.26 0.41 -19.67
CA GLN A 224 17.07 -0.51 -18.88
C GLN A 224 18.44 0.13 -18.59
N GLY A 225 19.32 -0.56 -17.86
CA GLY A 225 20.66 -0.04 -17.58
C GLY A 225 20.70 1.06 -16.53
N PRO A 226 21.82 1.81 -16.45
CA PRO A 226 22.03 2.86 -15.45
C PRO A 226 20.97 3.96 -15.48
N LEU A 227 20.45 4.29 -16.67
CA LEU A 227 19.42 5.32 -16.83
C LEU A 227 18.18 5.01 -15.99
N ARG A 228 17.80 3.73 -15.87
CA ARG A 228 16.65 3.35 -15.04
C ARG A 228 16.89 3.57 -13.55
N ILE A 229 18.12 3.34 -13.09
CA ILE A 229 18.49 3.60 -11.70
C ILE A 229 18.41 5.10 -11.44
N VAL A 230 18.93 5.91 -12.36
CA VAL A 230 18.87 7.38 -12.26
C VAL A 230 17.43 7.88 -12.24
N THR A 231 16.54 7.42 -13.14
CA THR A 231 15.13 7.85 -13.12
C THR A 231 14.42 7.46 -11.83
N SER A 232 14.70 6.27 -11.30
CA SER A 232 14.12 5.81 -10.04
C SER A 232 14.65 6.61 -8.84
N ALA A 233 15.94 6.92 -8.83
CA ALA A 233 16.55 7.76 -7.80
C ALA A 233 16.01 9.19 -7.83
N LEU A 234 15.86 9.78 -9.02
CA LEU A 234 15.26 11.11 -9.19
C LEU A 234 13.78 11.14 -8.76
N ALA A 235 13.01 10.08 -9.04
CA ALA A 235 11.64 9.97 -8.56
C ALA A 235 11.57 9.91 -7.02
N GLY A 236 12.45 9.13 -6.39
CA GLY A 236 12.58 9.11 -4.93
C GLY A 236 13.01 10.46 -4.35
N LEU A 237 13.99 11.14 -4.97
CA LEU A 237 14.45 12.47 -4.55
C LEU A 237 13.36 13.52 -4.69
N ALA A 238 12.59 13.49 -5.78
CA ALA A 238 11.45 14.37 -5.97
C ALA A 238 10.39 14.15 -4.86
N MET A 239 10.07 12.90 -4.51
CA MET A 239 9.20 12.60 -3.39
C MET A 239 9.75 13.17 -2.07
N LEU A 240 11.04 13.03 -1.81
CA LEU A 240 11.69 13.59 -0.61
C LEU A 240 11.47 15.10 -0.55
N ILE A 241 11.89 15.83 -1.60
CA ILE A 241 11.81 17.29 -1.67
C ILE A 241 10.36 17.77 -1.52
N LEU A 242 9.42 17.13 -2.24
CA LEU A 242 8.01 17.49 -2.17
C LEU A 242 7.41 17.29 -0.77
N ALA A 243 7.84 16.25 -0.05
CA ALA A 243 7.32 15.98 1.29
C ALA A 243 7.93 16.88 2.38
N ILE A 244 9.21 17.23 2.28
CA ILE A 244 9.91 18.00 3.32
C ILE A 244 9.77 19.52 3.14
N SER A 245 9.59 20.00 1.90
CA SER A 245 9.56 21.44 1.61
C SER A 245 8.42 22.21 2.30
N PRO A 246 7.18 21.69 2.47
CA PRO A 246 6.14 22.41 3.21
C PRO A 246 6.43 22.54 4.71
N PHE A 247 7.40 21.77 5.23
CA PHE A 247 7.87 21.82 6.61
C PHE A 247 9.10 22.71 6.79
N SER A 248 9.46 23.49 5.77
CA SER A 248 10.66 24.34 5.75
C SER A 248 11.97 23.57 6.01
N LEU A 249 11.95 22.25 5.76
CA LEU A 249 13.12 21.39 5.91
C LEU A 249 13.87 21.28 4.58
N ASP A 250 15.18 21.49 4.61
CA ASP A 250 16.09 21.08 3.53
C ASP A 250 16.64 19.67 3.77
N ILE A 251 17.40 19.15 2.80
CA ILE A 251 17.96 17.79 2.89
C ILE A 251 18.93 17.66 4.08
N PRO A 252 19.91 18.58 4.30
CA PRO A 252 20.76 18.55 5.49
C PRO A 252 19.99 18.52 6.81
N SER A 253 19.03 19.41 7.03
CA SER A 253 18.22 19.45 8.25
C SER A 253 17.38 18.20 8.43
N TYR A 254 16.82 17.64 7.34
CA TYR A 254 16.17 16.34 7.39
C TYR A 254 17.13 15.23 7.84
N LEU A 255 18.33 15.17 7.28
CA LEU A 255 19.33 14.16 7.67
C LEU A 255 19.77 14.33 9.13
N GLU A 256 19.88 15.57 9.61
CA GLU A 256 20.17 15.87 11.01
C GLU A 256 19.02 15.39 11.93
N LEU A 257 17.76 15.64 11.55
CA LEU A 257 16.59 15.13 12.27
C LEU A 257 16.65 13.59 12.35
N MET A 258 16.92 12.91 11.23
CA MET A 258 17.04 11.45 11.20
C MET A 258 18.19 10.94 12.09
N ALA A 259 19.34 11.62 12.09
CA ALA A 259 20.47 11.27 12.92
C ALA A 259 20.17 11.46 14.42
N ARG A 260 19.51 12.56 14.79
CA ARG A 260 19.07 12.82 16.17
C ARG A 260 18.06 11.77 16.64
N THR A 261 17.05 11.44 15.83
CA THR A 261 16.06 10.40 16.16
C THR A 261 16.73 9.03 16.30
N ALA A 262 17.65 8.66 15.40
CA ALA A 262 18.37 7.39 15.48
C ALA A 262 19.37 7.31 16.65
N GLY A 263 19.92 8.46 17.05
CA GLY A 263 20.80 8.60 18.21
C GLY A 263 20.07 8.57 19.55
N GLY A 264 18.73 8.66 19.55
CA GLY A 264 17.92 8.57 20.76
C GLY A 264 18.06 7.22 21.48
N TYR A 265 17.72 7.20 22.78
CA TYR A 265 17.64 6.00 23.61
C TYR A 265 18.89 5.10 23.60
N GLU A 266 19.96 5.55 24.25
CA GLU A 266 21.27 4.87 24.33
C GLU A 266 21.27 3.60 25.22
N TRP A 267 20.38 2.66 24.93
CA TRP A 267 20.13 1.48 25.73
C TRP A 267 20.20 0.21 24.90
N LEU A 268 20.63 -0.90 25.53
CA LEU A 268 20.75 -2.21 24.89
C LEU A 268 19.42 -2.68 24.30
N SER A 269 18.35 -2.49 25.06
CA SER A 269 16.97 -2.69 24.59
C SER A 269 16.06 -1.74 25.35
N VAL A 270 15.16 -1.09 24.61
CA VAL A 270 14.23 -0.11 25.16
C VAL A 270 12.86 -0.77 25.17
N ASN A 271 12.56 -1.54 26.22
CA ASN A 271 11.34 -2.36 26.33
C ASN A 271 11.15 -3.46 25.26
N ALA A 272 12.04 -3.64 24.29
CA ALA A 272 11.94 -4.73 23.33
C ALA A 272 12.38 -6.07 23.92
N TYR A 273 11.52 -7.09 23.88
CA TYR A 273 11.87 -8.47 24.24
C TYR A 273 12.64 -9.17 23.10
N ASN A 274 13.84 -8.66 22.83
CA ASN A 274 14.85 -9.23 21.93
C ASN A 274 16.04 -9.81 22.75
N PRO A 275 17.06 -10.44 22.14
CA PRO A 275 18.17 -11.03 22.89
C PRO A 275 18.88 -10.07 23.87
N TRP A 276 18.92 -8.78 23.57
CA TRP A 276 19.49 -7.76 24.43
C TRP A 276 18.73 -7.59 25.75
N ALA A 277 17.44 -7.92 25.82
CA ALA A 277 16.66 -7.89 27.05
C ALA A 277 17.15 -8.88 28.12
N LEU A 278 17.89 -9.91 27.73
CA LEU A 278 18.41 -10.95 28.63
C LEU A 278 19.81 -10.64 29.16
N ALA A 279 20.43 -9.54 28.72
CA ALA A 279 21.79 -9.17 29.09
C ALA A 279 21.86 -7.73 29.60
N GLY A 280 22.94 -7.42 30.33
CA GLY A 280 23.26 -6.07 30.77
C GLY A 280 24.75 -5.78 30.53
N ALA A 281 25.09 -4.51 30.35
CA ALA A 281 26.47 -4.05 30.15
C ALA A 281 27.12 -3.64 31.48
N ALA A 282 28.43 -3.86 31.59
CA ALA A 282 29.26 -3.44 32.73
C ALA A 282 28.66 -3.69 34.14
N GLY A 283 28.03 -4.86 34.34
CA GLY A 283 27.47 -5.27 35.64
C GLY A 283 26.07 -4.71 35.94
N THR A 284 25.48 -3.93 35.04
CA THR A 284 24.06 -3.56 35.14
C THR A 284 23.17 -4.78 34.94
N PRO A 285 22.00 -4.85 35.61
CA PRO A 285 21.08 -5.96 35.45
C PRO A 285 20.39 -5.94 34.07
N PRO A 286 19.97 -7.10 33.54
CA PRO A 286 19.21 -7.17 32.31
C PRO A 286 17.75 -6.71 32.50
N LEU A 287 17.15 -6.18 31.43
CA LEU A 287 15.73 -5.78 31.38
C LEU A 287 14.80 -6.88 31.90
N ALA A 288 15.05 -8.13 31.52
CA ALA A 288 14.24 -9.27 31.93
C ALA A 288 14.24 -9.53 33.45
N ALA A 289 15.27 -9.08 34.18
CA ALA A 289 15.39 -9.32 35.62
C ALA A 289 14.79 -8.19 36.46
N THR A 290 14.94 -6.94 36.03
CA THR A 290 14.59 -5.77 36.86
C THR A 290 13.60 -4.81 36.22
N GLY A 291 13.27 -4.99 34.94
CA GLY A 291 12.49 -4.02 34.17
C GLY A 291 13.25 -2.73 33.82
N GLN A 292 14.53 -2.62 34.17
CA GLN A 292 15.35 -1.44 33.92
C GLN A 292 16.17 -1.56 32.63
N TRP A 293 16.46 -0.43 31.99
CA TRP A 293 17.29 -0.37 30.80
C TRP A 293 18.78 -0.31 31.15
N SER A 294 19.59 -1.01 30.34
CA SER A 294 21.04 -1.05 30.47
C SER A 294 21.70 -0.23 29.34
N PRO A 295 22.64 0.70 29.61
CA PRO A 295 23.21 1.56 28.58
C PRO A 295 23.98 0.77 27.52
N ASP A 296 23.83 1.11 26.24
CA ASP A 296 24.54 0.43 25.15
C ASP A 296 25.93 1.01 24.85
N THR A 297 26.26 2.14 25.46
CA THR A 297 27.57 2.81 25.38
C THR A 297 28.61 2.18 26.33
N LEU A 298 28.16 1.38 27.30
CA LEU A 298 29.04 0.69 28.24
C LEU A 298 29.66 -0.59 27.63
N PRO A 299 30.85 -1.00 28.09
CA PRO A 299 31.47 -2.25 27.65
C PRO A 299 30.55 -3.46 27.90
N PHE A 300 30.32 -4.23 26.83
CA PHE A 300 29.45 -5.41 26.84
C PHE A 300 30.23 -6.71 26.63
N LEU A 301 31.13 -6.75 25.65
CA LEU A 301 32.00 -7.90 25.39
C LEU A 301 33.47 -7.44 25.36
N GLY A 302 34.19 -7.70 26.45
CA GLY A 302 35.52 -7.13 26.65
C GLY A 302 35.44 -5.60 26.61
N PRO A 303 36.29 -4.90 25.83
CA PRO A 303 36.23 -3.43 25.71
C PRO A 303 35.14 -2.93 24.76
N LEU A 304 34.43 -3.80 24.04
CA LEU A 304 33.50 -3.40 22.99
C LEU A 304 32.16 -2.97 23.58
N PRO A 305 31.65 -1.76 23.28
CA PRO A 305 30.34 -1.33 23.73
C PRO A 305 29.22 -2.05 22.97
N GLY A 306 28.07 -2.20 23.63
CA GLY A 306 26.89 -2.87 23.06
C GLY A 306 26.45 -2.27 21.71
N VAL A 307 26.47 -0.95 21.58
CA VAL A 307 26.09 -0.23 20.35
C VAL A 307 26.94 -0.63 19.13
N LEU A 308 28.25 -0.83 19.32
CA LEU A 308 29.13 -1.25 18.24
C LEU A 308 28.82 -2.69 17.82
N ILE A 309 28.61 -3.58 18.80
CA ILE A 309 28.26 -4.98 18.53
C ILE A 309 26.92 -5.05 17.79
N GLY A 310 25.89 -4.37 18.28
CA GLY A 310 24.57 -4.31 17.65
C GLY A 310 24.61 -3.74 16.23
N THR A 311 25.39 -2.68 16.01
CA THR A 311 25.59 -2.09 14.67
C THR A 311 26.26 -3.05 13.71
N LEU A 312 27.31 -3.76 14.14
CA LEU A 312 28.00 -4.75 13.32
C LEU A 312 27.11 -5.95 13.00
N LEU A 313 26.32 -6.42 13.97
CA LEU A 313 25.35 -7.50 13.76
C LEU A 313 24.27 -7.09 12.76
N LEU A 314 23.70 -5.89 12.90
CA LEU A 314 22.72 -5.35 11.96
C LEU A 314 23.30 -5.25 10.54
N ALA A 315 24.50 -4.68 10.40
CA ALA A 315 25.19 -4.58 9.11
C ALA A 315 25.44 -5.97 8.49
N GLY A 316 25.89 -6.94 9.29
CA GLY A 316 26.05 -8.33 8.85
C GLY A 316 24.75 -8.97 8.38
N GLY A 317 23.66 -8.78 9.11
CA GLY A 317 22.32 -9.22 8.71
C GLY A 317 21.90 -8.61 7.37
N PHE A 318 22.09 -7.31 7.19
CA PHE A 318 21.78 -6.62 5.93
C PHE A 318 22.63 -7.14 4.77
N VAL A 319 23.93 -7.35 4.97
CA VAL A 319 24.82 -7.94 3.95
C VAL A 319 24.32 -9.32 3.52
N VAL A 320 23.92 -10.18 4.47
CA VAL A 320 23.37 -11.52 4.16
C VAL A 320 22.08 -11.42 3.35
N GLY A 321 21.12 -10.60 3.80
CA GLY A 321 19.82 -10.45 3.13
C GLY A 321 19.94 -9.82 1.73
N LEU A 322 20.68 -8.74 1.60
CA LEU A 322 20.89 -8.04 0.33
C LEU A 322 21.77 -8.84 -0.63
N GLY A 323 22.81 -9.52 -0.11
CA GLY A 323 23.62 -10.46 -0.88
C GLY A 323 22.78 -11.58 -1.49
N ARG A 324 21.76 -12.06 -0.75
CA ARG A 324 20.80 -13.04 -1.28
C ARG A 324 19.99 -12.49 -2.46
N LEU A 325 19.64 -11.20 -2.47
CA LEU A 325 18.96 -10.56 -3.61
C LEU A 325 19.89 -10.31 -4.78
N LEU A 326 21.17 -10.01 -4.53
CA LEU A 326 22.21 -9.95 -5.57
C LEU A 326 22.40 -11.30 -6.26
N TRP A 327 22.19 -12.42 -5.57
CA TRP A 327 22.24 -13.77 -6.17
C TRP A 327 20.95 -14.13 -6.93
N ARG A 328 19.78 -13.80 -6.38
CA ARG A 328 18.48 -14.10 -7.01
C ARG A 328 17.36 -13.23 -6.43
N ALA A 329 16.79 -12.35 -7.26
CA ALA A 329 15.68 -11.45 -6.94
C ALA A 329 14.34 -11.88 -7.55
N ASP A 330 13.98 -13.15 -7.39
CA ASP A 330 12.61 -13.61 -7.68
C ASP A 330 11.62 -13.18 -6.58
N ARG A 331 10.32 -13.32 -6.84
CA ARG A 331 9.25 -12.86 -5.96
C ARG A 331 9.41 -13.34 -4.51
N TRP A 332 9.75 -14.62 -4.30
CA TRP A 332 9.79 -15.21 -2.97
C TRP A 332 11.06 -14.83 -2.25
N SER A 333 12.18 -14.74 -2.98
CA SER A 333 13.43 -14.20 -2.45
C SER A 333 13.23 -12.77 -1.93
N ILE A 334 12.54 -11.91 -2.68
CA ILE A 334 12.27 -10.53 -2.25
C ILE A 334 11.38 -10.51 -1.00
N VAL A 335 10.28 -11.26 -0.97
CA VAL A 335 9.38 -11.29 0.21
C VAL A 335 10.08 -11.85 1.45
N VAL A 336 10.83 -12.95 1.32
CA VAL A 336 11.57 -13.55 2.45
C VAL A 336 12.67 -12.62 2.95
N VAL A 337 13.42 -11.96 2.06
CA VAL A 337 14.42 -10.97 2.48
C VAL A 337 13.77 -9.76 3.14
N THR A 338 12.59 -9.32 2.68
CA THR A 338 11.86 -8.22 3.32
C THR A 338 11.46 -8.56 4.76
N VAL A 339 10.92 -9.77 4.98
CA VAL A 339 10.63 -10.28 6.32
C VAL A 339 11.92 -10.38 7.14
N PHE A 340 12.96 -10.98 6.57
CA PHE A 340 14.24 -11.17 7.25
C PHE A 340 14.86 -9.85 7.71
N LEU A 341 14.93 -8.83 6.84
CA LEU A 341 15.51 -7.53 7.20
C LEU A 341 14.64 -6.77 8.22
N SER A 342 13.31 -6.94 8.17
CA SER A 342 12.42 -6.42 9.23
C SER A 342 12.72 -7.07 10.58
N LEU A 343 12.99 -8.39 10.61
CA LEU A 343 13.41 -9.09 11.82
C LEU A 343 14.83 -8.70 12.26
N CYS A 344 15.77 -8.51 11.32
CA CYS A 344 17.12 -8.02 11.62
C CYS A 344 17.09 -6.70 12.37
N PHE A 345 16.25 -5.75 11.91
CA PHE A 345 16.13 -4.42 12.51
C PHE A 345 15.61 -4.48 13.97
N PHE A 346 14.91 -5.54 14.35
CA PHE A 346 14.42 -5.72 15.71
C PHE A 346 15.36 -6.58 16.59
N ILE A 347 15.93 -7.66 16.04
CA ILE A 347 16.68 -8.67 16.81
C ILE A 347 18.14 -8.29 17.03
N LEU A 348 18.78 -7.68 16.02
CA LEU A 348 20.24 -7.55 15.98
C LEU A 348 20.79 -6.25 16.61
N PRO A 349 20.24 -5.05 16.34
CA PRO A 349 20.78 -3.83 16.90
C PRO A 349 20.31 -3.59 18.34
N THR A 350 21.03 -2.72 19.05
CA THR A 350 20.56 -2.07 20.28
C THR A 350 19.64 -0.88 19.93
N ARG A 351 19.12 -0.15 20.92
CA ARG A 351 18.23 1.01 20.72
C ARG A 351 16.92 0.69 20.00
N VAL A 352 16.36 -0.49 20.30
CA VAL A 352 15.12 -1.00 19.71
C VAL A 352 13.99 -0.98 20.72
N HIS A 353 12.80 -0.58 20.25
CA HIS A 353 11.53 -0.69 20.99
C HIS A 353 10.64 -1.82 20.50
N GLU A 354 9.73 -2.28 21.36
CA GLU A 354 8.81 -3.41 21.16
C GLU A 354 8.02 -3.37 19.84
N ARG A 355 7.64 -2.17 19.38
CA ARG A 355 6.89 -1.93 18.14
C ARG A 355 7.73 -2.00 16.86
N TYR A 356 9.06 -1.98 16.92
CA TYR A 356 9.92 -2.02 15.73
C TYR A 356 9.80 -3.35 14.96
N LEU A 357 9.19 -4.37 15.57
CA LEU A 357 8.87 -5.64 14.94
C LEU A 357 7.61 -5.61 14.06
N PHE A 358 6.78 -4.57 14.18
CA PHE A 358 5.52 -4.41 13.44
C PHE A 358 5.62 -4.68 11.93
N PRO A 359 6.61 -4.15 11.17
CA PRO A 359 6.66 -4.35 9.72
C PRO A 359 6.76 -5.83 9.32
N ALA A 360 7.32 -6.71 10.15
CA ALA A 360 7.34 -8.15 9.86
C ALA A 360 5.91 -8.72 9.70
N PHE A 361 4.94 -8.23 10.49
CA PHE A 361 3.55 -8.67 10.43
C PHE A 361 2.81 -8.22 9.17
N ALA A 362 3.27 -7.17 8.49
CA ALA A 362 2.71 -6.77 7.20
C ALA A 362 3.12 -7.71 6.05
N PHE A 363 4.26 -8.38 6.15
CA PHE A 363 4.80 -9.23 5.08
C PHE A 363 4.66 -10.72 5.34
N LEU A 364 4.74 -11.16 6.59
CA LEU A 364 4.68 -12.58 6.95
C LEU A 364 3.40 -13.30 6.48
N PRO A 365 2.20 -12.65 6.45
CA PRO A 365 0.99 -13.25 5.90
C PRO A 365 1.10 -13.65 4.42
N LEU A 366 1.94 -12.96 3.64
CA LEU A 366 2.26 -13.32 2.25
C LEU A 366 2.92 -14.71 2.19
N LEU A 367 3.79 -15.03 3.15
CA LEU A 367 4.47 -16.32 3.22
C LEU A 367 3.58 -17.39 3.89
N ALA A 368 2.77 -17.01 4.88
CA ALA A 368 1.81 -17.89 5.55
C ALA A 368 0.73 -18.45 4.59
N ALA A 369 0.35 -17.65 3.59
CA ALA A 369 -0.51 -18.11 2.50
C ALA A 369 0.18 -19.20 1.64
N ALA A 370 1.52 -19.18 1.54
CA ALA A 370 2.28 -20.10 0.70
C ALA A 370 2.56 -21.47 1.35
N GLY A 371 2.50 -21.60 2.69
CA GLY A 371 2.72 -22.89 3.34
C GLY A 371 2.56 -22.91 4.86
N GLY A 372 2.27 -24.10 5.39
CA GLY A 372 2.00 -24.31 6.82
C GLY A 372 3.13 -23.91 7.76
N LYS A 373 4.40 -24.16 7.39
CA LYS A 373 5.57 -23.74 8.18
C LYS A 373 5.60 -22.22 8.45
N TRP A 374 5.18 -21.43 7.49
CA TRP A 374 5.12 -19.97 7.62
C TRP A 374 3.93 -19.52 8.48
N ARG A 375 2.86 -20.30 8.55
CA ARG A 375 1.74 -20.06 9.47
C ARG A 375 2.19 -20.23 10.92
N TRP A 376 2.93 -21.30 11.21
CA TRP A 376 3.51 -21.50 12.54
C TRP A 376 4.51 -20.40 12.91
N ALA A 377 5.38 -19.99 11.98
CA ALA A 377 6.25 -18.84 12.20
C ALA A 377 5.45 -17.55 12.47
N THR A 378 4.31 -17.35 11.81
CA THR A 378 3.43 -16.20 12.05
C THR A 378 2.82 -16.24 13.43
N VAL A 379 2.32 -17.40 13.87
CA VAL A 379 1.74 -17.57 15.21
C VAL A 379 2.80 -17.40 16.29
N ALA A 380 3.97 -18.02 16.14
CA ALA A 380 5.07 -17.90 17.11
C ALA A 380 5.51 -16.44 17.28
N LEU A 381 5.73 -15.72 16.17
CA LEU A 381 6.08 -14.31 16.21
C LEU A 381 4.95 -13.47 16.84
N ALA A 382 3.70 -13.70 16.47
CA ALA A 382 2.55 -12.97 17.00
C ALA A 382 2.38 -13.17 18.51
N VAL A 383 2.55 -14.39 19.01
CA VAL A 383 2.50 -14.68 20.46
C VAL A 383 3.65 -13.99 21.18
N GLY A 384 4.90 -14.13 20.69
CA GLY A 384 6.05 -13.48 21.30
C GLY A 384 5.90 -11.96 21.34
N SER A 385 5.51 -11.34 20.23
CA SER A 385 5.30 -9.89 20.15
C SER A 385 4.09 -9.40 20.97
N PHE A 386 3.02 -10.19 21.05
CA PHE A 386 1.90 -9.85 21.93
C PHE A 386 2.31 -9.86 23.39
N MET A 387 3.10 -10.86 23.83
CA MET A 387 3.65 -10.87 25.20
C MET A 387 4.48 -9.61 25.48
N ASN A 388 5.29 -9.20 24.51
CA ASN A 388 6.10 -8.00 24.59
C ASN A 388 5.24 -6.72 24.69
N LEU A 389 4.40 -6.47 23.69
CA LEU A 389 3.52 -5.29 23.67
C LEU A 389 2.62 -5.23 24.91
N HIS A 390 2.05 -6.37 25.29
CA HIS A 390 1.15 -6.44 26.42
C HIS A 390 1.86 -6.21 27.75
N GLY A 391 2.99 -6.88 28.00
CA GLY A 391 3.76 -6.69 29.24
C GLY A 391 4.20 -5.25 29.46
N ILE A 392 4.56 -4.53 28.38
CA ILE A 392 5.00 -3.13 28.44
C ILE A 392 3.83 -2.17 28.61
N LEU A 393 2.77 -2.27 27.80
CA LEU A 393 1.67 -1.32 27.86
C LEU A 393 0.89 -1.41 29.18
N THR A 394 0.88 -2.55 29.86
CA THR A 394 0.23 -2.70 31.16
C THR A 394 1.06 -2.17 32.33
N ILE A 395 2.19 -1.48 32.10
CA ILE A 395 2.97 -0.86 33.18
C ILE A 395 2.29 0.46 33.54
N ASP A 396 2.12 0.73 34.84
CA ASP A 396 1.38 1.90 35.35
C ASP A 396 1.88 3.26 34.83
N ILE A 397 3.18 3.39 34.55
CA ILE A 397 3.75 4.64 34.00
C ILE A 397 3.61 4.76 32.46
N TYR A 398 3.13 3.72 31.80
CA TYR A 398 2.94 3.70 30.34
C TYR A 398 1.46 3.69 29.98
N GLY A 399 0.75 2.65 30.38
CA GLY A 399 -0.67 2.51 30.06
C GLY A 399 -1.53 3.47 30.86
N THR A 400 -2.59 3.96 30.25
CA THR A 400 -3.72 4.57 30.96
C THR A 400 -4.29 3.63 32.04
N ASP A 401 -4.97 4.18 33.04
CA ASP A 401 -5.54 3.43 34.18
C ASP A 401 -6.36 2.19 33.77
N ASN A 402 -7.12 2.28 32.67
CA ASN A 402 -7.94 1.18 32.15
C ASN A 402 -7.15 0.09 31.40
N VAL A 403 -5.85 0.27 31.18
CA VAL A 403 -4.95 -0.69 30.54
C VAL A 403 -3.94 -1.28 31.52
N ALA A 404 -3.43 -0.48 32.46
CA ALA A 404 -2.40 -0.90 33.42
C ALA A 404 -2.79 -2.17 34.20
N GLY A 405 -4.07 -2.31 34.57
CA GLY A 405 -4.60 -3.46 35.31
C GLY A 405 -5.02 -4.69 34.49
N LEU A 406 -4.74 -4.75 33.18
CA LEU A 406 -5.15 -5.90 32.37
C LEU A 406 -4.41 -7.20 32.76
N PRO A 407 -5.11 -8.35 32.71
CA PRO A 407 -4.54 -9.63 33.14
C PRO A 407 -3.38 -10.06 32.24
N LEU A 408 -2.44 -10.84 32.77
CA LEU A 408 -1.21 -11.33 32.11
C LEU A 408 -0.08 -10.30 31.98
N GLY A 409 -0.32 -9.02 32.28
CA GLY A 409 0.73 -7.99 32.28
C GLY A 409 1.94 -8.36 33.15
N GLU A 410 1.69 -8.69 34.42
CA GLU A 410 2.75 -9.13 35.35
C GLU A 410 3.44 -10.41 34.90
N LEU A 411 2.68 -11.39 34.39
CA LEU A 411 3.23 -12.64 33.87
C LEU A 411 4.20 -12.39 32.72
N PHE A 412 3.86 -11.51 31.79
CA PHE A 412 4.70 -11.22 30.64
C PHE A 412 5.92 -10.36 30.98
N ARG A 413 5.85 -9.58 32.06
CA ARG A 413 7.01 -8.85 32.63
C ARG A 413 7.94 -9.72 33.47
N SER A 414 7.45 -10.87 33.96
CA SER A 414 8.30 -11.81 34.69
C SER A 414 9.45 -12.32 33.82
N TYR A 415 10.59 -12.65 34.43
CA TYR A 415 11.75 -13.16 33.68
C TYR A 415 11.38 -14.35 32.76
N PRO A 416 10.58 -15.36 33.19
CA PRO A 416 10.11 -16.42 32.28
C PRO A 416 9.26 -15.91 31.11
N GLY A 417 8.42 -14.89 31.35
CA GLY A 417 7.61 -14.25 30.31
C GLY A 417 8.46 -13.55 29.25
N VAL A 418 9.40 -12.73 29.69
CA VAL A 418 10.36 -12.06 28.81
C VAL A 418 11.19 -13.09 28.03
N LEU A 419 11.73 -14.11 28.72
CA LEU A 419 12.51 -15.17 28.09
C LEU A 419 11.70 -15.93 27.03
N ALA A 420 10.47 -16.33 27.33
CA ALA A 420 9.60 -17.03 26.38
C ALA A 420 9.32 -16.16 25.14
N SER A 421 9.07 -14.87 25.32
CA SER A 421 8.91 -13.93 24.22
C SER A 421 10.18 -13.81 23.36
N VAL A 422 11.36 -13.64 23.97
CA VAL A 422 12.65 -13.58 23.28
C VAL A 422 12.90 -14.86 22.47
N LEU A 423 12.62 -16.03 23.05
CA LEU A 423 12.81 -17.33 22.38
C LEU A 423 11.88 -17.49 21.17
N LEU A 424 10.61 -17.11 21.27
CA LEU A 424 9.65 -17.17 20.15
C LEU A 424 10.07 -16.25 18.99
N GLN A 425 10.49 -15.03 19.31
CA GLN A 425 10.90 -14.05 18.31
C GLN A 425 12.25 -14.43 17.66
N THR A 426 13.23 -14.84 18.46
CA THR A 426 14.56 -15.25 17.98
C THR A 426 14.51 -16.56 17.20
N SER A 427 13.72 -17.55 17.63
CA SER A 427 13.54 -18.80 16.87
C SER A 427 12.88 -18.56 15.52
N THR A 428 11.92 -17.63 15.45
CA THR A 428 11.34 -17.20 14.17
C THR A 428 12.39 -16.53 13.29
N PHE A 429 13.21 -15.63 13.84
CA PHE A 429 14.33 -15.02 13.12
C PHE A 429 15.30 -16.06 12.55
N VAL A 430 15.75 -17.02 13.36
CA VAL A 430 16.64 -18.11 12.92
C VAL A 430 15.97 -18.95 11.85
N PHE A 431 14.67 -19.27 12.00
CA PHE A 431 13.91 -19.99 10.98
C PHE A 431 13.88 -19.24 9.65
N VAL A 432 13.62 -17.93 9.66
CA VAL A 432 13.58 -17.11 8.44
C VAL A 432 14.99 -17.00 7.82
N ALA A 433 16.02 -16.76 8.63
CA ALA A 433 17.41 -16.75 8.19
C ALA A 433 17.79 -18.07 7.50
N TRP A 434 17.38 -19.20 8.08
CA TRP A 434 17.57 -20.53 7.51
C TRP A 434 16.83 -20.72 6.18
N GLN A 435 15.74 -20.00 5.91
CA GLN A 435 15.08 -20.03 4.60
C GLN A 435 15.86 -19.27 3.53
N LEU A 436 16.85 -18.43 3.85
CA LEU A 436 17.64 -17.71 2.84
C LEU A 436 18.52 -18.63 1.99
N ARG A 437 18.81 -19.85 2.47
CA ARG A 437 19.63 -20.84 1.74
C ARG A 437 19.00 -21.18 0.38
N PRO A 438 19.82 -21.36 -0.68
CA PRO A 438 19.32 -21.57 -2.05
C PRO A 438 18.32 -22.72 -2.19
N SER A 439 18.45 -23.78 -1.38
CA SER A 439 17.57 -24.96 -1.41
C SER A 439 16.20 -24.73 -0.77
N ALA A 440 16.05 -23.81 0.19
CA ALA A 440 14.83 -23.62 0.97
C ALA A 440 13.80 -22.69 0.31
N LEU A 441 14.25 -21.80 -0.59
CA LEU A 441 13.41 -20.87 -1.35
C LEU A 441 12.78 -21.48 -2.61
N ARG A 442 12.88 -22.80 -2.78
CA ARG A 442 11.98 -23.56 -3.64
C ARG A 442 10.60 -23.65 -2.98
N LEU A 443 9.97 -22.51 -2.69
CA LEU A 443 8.53 -22.49 -2.54
C LEU A 443 8.00 -22.94 -3.89
N PRO A 444 7.27 -24.07 -3.97
CA PRO A 444 6.82 -24.60 -5.24
C PRO A 444 6.07 -23.48 -5.95
N ASP A 445 6.63 -22.99 -7.05
CA ASP A 445 5.87 -22.16 -7.96
C ASP A 445 4.75 -23.08 -8.46
N PRO A 446 3.47 -22.82 -8.15
CA PRO A 446 2.39 -23.73 -8.53
C PRO A 446 2.30 -23.94 -10.04
N LEU A 447 2.94 -23.05 -10.82
CA LEU A 447 3.11 -23.14 -12.27
C LEU A 447 4.14 -24.18 -12.72
N ALA A 448 5.16 -24.49 -11.91
CA ALA A 448 6.23 -25.40 -12.31
C ALA A 448 5.80 -26.88 -12.29
N ARG A 449 4.77 -27.24 -11.51
CA ARG A 449 4.21 -28.61 -11.53
C ARG A 449 3.34 -28.87 -12.76
N ALA A 450 2.64 -27.86 -13.27
CA ALA A 450 1.79 -28.02 -14.45
C ALA A 450 2.59 -28.27 -15.74
N THR A 451 3.84 -27.77 -15.83
CA THR A 451 4.73 -28.06 -16.95
C THR A 451 5.49 -29.37 -16.81
N SER A 452 5.69 -29.89 -15.59
CA SER A 452 6.32 -31.20 -15.37
C SER A 452 5.35 -32.37 -15.45
N GLU A 453 4.09 -32.19 -15.04
CA GLU A 453 3.03 -33.22 -15.08
C GLU A 453 2.22 -33.19 -16.40
N GLY A 454 2.47 -32.19 -17.26
CA GLY A 454 1.99 -32.11 -18.64
C GLY A 454 2.86 -32.83 -19.67
N ARG A 455 3.75 -33.74 -19.25
CA ARG A 455 4.32 -34.75 -20.17
C ARG A 455 3.30 -35.87 -20.38
N ILE A 456 2.21 -35.54 -21.05
CA ILE A 456 1.47 -36.52 -21.84
C ILE A 456 2.43 -36.91 -22.97
N GLY A 457 2.66 -38.22 -23.13
CA GLY A 457 3.70 -38.87 -23.93
C GLY A 457 4.30 -38.04 -25.07
N ALA A 458 5.62 -37.83 -24.98
CA ALA A 458 6.42 -37.67 -26.17
C ALA A 458 6.12 -38.89 -27.07
N TRP A 459 5.49 -38.65 -28.22
CA TRP A 459 5.41 -39.63 -29.28
C TRP A 459 6.85 -40.01 -29.63
N GLN A 460 7.25 -41.22 -29.25
CA GLN A 460 8.48 -41.86 -29.71
C GLN A 460 8.22 -42.31 -31.15
N PRO A 461 8.95 -41.81 -32.15
CA PRO A 461 8.99 -42.50 -33.43
C PRO A 461 9.66 -43.85 -33.18
N HIS A 462 8.95 -44.93 -33.47
CA HIS A 462 9.56 -46.25 -33.54
C HIS A 462 10.55 -46.26 -34.72
N ASP A 463 11.85 -46.19 -34.41
CA ASP A 463 12.90 -46.50 -35.37
C ASP A 463 12.96 -48.03 -35.54
N GLY A 464 12.18 -48.53 -36.51
CA GLY A 464 12.39 -49.83 -37.13
C GLY A 464 13.31 -49.65 -38.34
N THR A 465 14.59 -49.93 -38.14
CA THR A 465 15.62 -49.97 -39.20
C THR A 465 15.28 -51.03 -40.26
N ALA A 466 15.14 -50.61 -41.53
CA ALA A 466 15.64 -51.37 -42.68
C ALA A 466 15.77 -50.45 -43.90
N ALA A 467 17.00 -50.40 -44.42
CA ALA A 467 17.51 -49.69 -45.57
C ALA A 467 16.64 -49.73 -46.84
N GLY A 468 16.67 -48.63 -47.61
CA GLY A 468 16.30 -48.66 -49.03
C GLY A 468 15.91 -47.32 -49.65
N SER A 469 16.91 -46.47 -49.92
CA SER A 469 16.97 -45.49 -51.03
C SER A 469 15.76 -44.58 -51.33
N VAL A 470 15.94 -43.27 -51.12
CA VAL A 470 15.18 -42.23 -51.84
C VAL A 470 16.15 -41.40 -52.67
N SER A 471 16.00 -41.47 -53.98
CA SER A 471 16.42 -40.40 -54.90
C SER A 471 15.17 -39.82 -55.55
N ALA A 472 15.06 -38.48 -55.45
CA ALA A 472 14.07 -37.55 -56.00
C ALA A 472 13.97 -37.63 -57.56
N PRO A 473 13.17 -36.82 -58.31
CA PRO A 473 12.51 -35.56 -57.91
C PRO A 473 11.15 -35.18 -58.60
N ALA A 474 10.63 -34.04 -58.15
CA ALA A 474 9.90 -32.97 -58.86
C ALA A 474 8.78 -33.27 -59.89
N ALA A 475 7.66 -32.57 -59.69
CA ALA A 475 6.57 -32.40 -60.64
C ALA A 475 6.93 -31.50 -61.82
N GLY A 476 6.47 -31.91 -63.02
CA GLY A 476 6.00 -31.00 -64.07
C GLY A 476 6.62 -31.16 -65.46
N ARG A 477 6.04 -32.04 -66.30
CA ARG A 477 5.31 -31.69 -67.55
C ARG A 477 5.11 -32.90 -68.49
N THR A 478 3.90 -32.92 -69.04
CA THR A 478 3.49 -33.35 -70.40
C THR A 478 3.40 -34.85 -70.79
N THR A 479 2.19 -35.14 -71.30
CA THR A 479 1.80 -36.03 -72.43
C THR A 479 1.79 -37.55 -72.23
N GLY A 480 0.60 -38.15 -72.45
CA GLY A 480 0.34 -39.59 -72.55
C GLY A 480 0.84 -40.19 -73.88
N PRO A 481 0.16 -41.19 -74.50
CA PRO A 481 -0.94 -42.06 -74.07
C PRO A 481 -0.61 -43.56 -74.28
N SER A 482 -1.64 -44.41 -74.39
CA SER A 482 -1.69 -45.81 -74.87
C SER A 482 -1.46 -46.90 -73.81
N SER A 483 -2.51 -47.65 -73.43
CA SER A 483 -3.10 -48.87 -74.07
C SER A 483 -2.60 -50.09 -73.27
N ASP A 484 -3.34 -51.09 -72.84
CA ASP A 484 -4.62 -51.73 -73.15
C ASP A 484 -5.13 -52.32 -71.81
N GLY A 485 -6.43 -52.40 -71.52
CA GLY A 485 -7.30 -53.48 -72.00
C GLY A 485 -7.52 -54.54 -70.90
N PRO A 486 -8.69 -55.22 -70.83
CA PRO A 486 -9.51 -55.18 -69.60
C PRO A 486 -9.93 -56.57 -69.07
N SER A 487 -10.93 -56.54 -68.16
CA SER A 487 -11.77 -57.60 -67.57
C SER A 487 -11.30 -58.09 -66.18
N SER A 488 -12.16 -58.21 -65.16
CA SER A 488 -13.61 -58.49 -65.15
C SER A 488 -14.29 -58.00 -63.86
N ASP A 489 -15.47 -57.39 -64.03
CA ASP A 489 -16.77 -57.60 -63.36
C ASP A 489 -16.91 -57.81 -61.84
N GLY A 490 -17.93 -57.14 -61.29
CA GLY A 490 -18.85 -57.78 -60.34
C GLY A 490 -19.18 -57.02 -59.04
N LEU A 491 -20.11 -56.08 -59.11
CA LEU A 491 -21.02 -55.67 -58.02
C LEU A 491 -22.23 -56.65 -57.95
N PRO A 492 -23.23 -56.57 -57.02
CA PRO A 492 -23.38 -55.84 -55.73
C PRO A 492 -24.09 -56.65 -54.59
N SER A 493 -24.35 -55.94 -53.47
CA SER A 493 -25.55 -55.94 -52.58
C SER A 493 -25.84 -57.06 -51.55
N ASP A 494 -26.08 -56.60 -50.30
CA ASP A 494 -27.24 -56.86 -49.39
C ASP A 494 -27.00 -57.31 -47.93
N ALA A 495 -27.70 -56.58 -47.03
CA ALA A 495 -28.50 -56.98 -45.85
C ALA A 495 -27.88 -57.59 -44.55
N LEU A 496 -28.09 -56.84 -43.44
CA LEU A 496 -28.75 -57.18 -42.15
C LEU A 496 -28.49 -58.51 -41.38
N ALA A 497 -28.09 -58.40 -40.09
CA ALA A 497 -28.64 -59.11 -38.88
C ALA A 497 -27.76 -58.83 -37.61
N PHE A 498 -28.28 -58.25 -36.50
CA PHE A 498 -28.84 -58.88 -35.26
C PHE A 498 -27.81 -59.69 -34.40
N ARG A 499 -27.73 -59.71 -33.05
CA ARG A 499 -28.36 -59.06 -31.86
C ARG A 499 -27.68 -59.65 -30.59
N GLY A 500 -27.78 -58.98 -29.43
CA GLY A 500 -27.79 -59.59 -28.07
C GLY A 500 -27.16 -58.69 -26.99
N LEU A 501 -27.86 -57.99 -26.06
CA LEU A 501 -28.82 -58.29 -24.97
C LEU A 501 -28.21 -58.68 -23.61
N ALA A 502 -28.43 -57.85 -22.58
CA ALA A 502 -28.99 -58.18 -21.23
C ALA A 502 -28.94 -56.95 -20.27
N THR A 503 -30.07 -56.29 -19.94
CA THR A 503 -30.91 -56.33 -18.69
C THR A 503 -30.39 -55.49 -17.48
N GLY A 504 -31.17 -54.69 -16.73
CA GLY A 504 -32.59 -54.30 -16.75
C GLY A 504 -33.03 -53.44 -15.52
N GLY A 505 -34.21 -52.80 -15.65
CA GLY A 505 -35.20 -52.36 -14.62
C GLY A 505 -34.92 -51.11 -13.76
N LEU A 506 -35.86 -50.26 -13.34
CA LEU A 506 -37.34 -50.20 -13.42
C LEU A 506 -37.85 -48.75 -13.09
N ALA A 507 -39.05 -48.42 -13.58
CA ALA A 507 -39.77 -47.13 -13.56
C ALA A 507 -40.41 -46.72 -12.21
N PRO A 508 -41.05 -45.51 -12.12
CA PRO A 508 -42.52 -45.51 -12.15
C PRO A 508 -43.22 -44.26 -12.78
N GLY A 509 -44.40 -44.49 -13.39
CA GLY A 509 -45.73 -43.95 -13.03
C GLY A 509 -46.10 -42.45 -13.18
N PRO A 510 -47.40 -42.11 -13.42
CA PRO A 510 -47.82 -40.88 -14.08
C PRO A 510 -48.32 -39.74 -13.15
N GLU A 511 -48.17 -38.51 -13.68
CA GLU A 511 -48.89 -37.26 -13.43
C GLU A 511 -49.56 -37.02 -12.06
N THR A 512 -48.91 -36.18 -11.25
CA THR A 512 -49.60 -35.25 -10.34
C THR A 512 -49.39 -33.83 -10.84
N LEU A 513 -50.51 -33.19 -11.20
CA LEU A 513 -50.61 -31.78 -11.59
C LEU A 513 -50.09 -30.88 -10.46
N ALA A 514 -48.92 -30.28 -10.68
CA ALA A 514 -48.36 -29.27 -9.80
C ALA A 514 -49.14 -27.97 -9.92
N VAL A 515 -49.88 -27.63 -8.88
CA VAL A 515 -50.49 -26.32 -8.66
C VAL A 515 -49.39 -25.33 -8.30
N GLY A 516 -49.12 -24.39 -9.22
CA GLY A 516 -48.74 -23.00 -8.97
C GLY A 516 -47.50 -22.70 -8.11
N ALA A 517 -46.34 -22.55 -8.74
CA ALA A 517 -45.32 -21.61 -8.28
C ALA A 517 -45.01 -20.63 -9.42
N TRP A 518 -45.33 -19.36 -9.21
CA TRP A 518 -45.07 -18.29 -10.18
C TRP A 518 -43.56 -18.20 -10.48
N PRO A 519 -43.15 -17.95 -11.74
CA PRO A 519 -41.75 -17.75 -12.06
C PRO A 519 -41.22 -16.50 -11.32
N ARG A 520 -40.27 -16.70 -10.39
CA ARG A 520 -39.52 -15.58 -9.83
C ARG A 520 -38.72 -14.92 -10.95
N ALA A 521 -38.94 -13.63 -11.17
CA ALA A 521 -38.10 -12.82 -12.04
C ALA A 521 -36.64 -12.91 -11.56
N PRO A 522 -35.65 -13.08 -12.48
CA PRO A 522 -34.25 -13.17 -12.10
C PRO A 522 -33.82 -11.88 -11.40
N GLY A 523 -33.24 -12.02 -10.21
CA GLY A 523 -32.72 -10.89 -9.44
C GLY A 523 -31.52 -10.24 -10.14
N LEU A 524 -31.24 -8.98 -9.79
CA LEU A 524 -30.15 -8.18 -10.33
C LEU A 524 -28.80 -8.93 -10.36
N LEU A 525 -28.51 -9.73 -9.33
CA LEU A 525 -27.27 -10.50 -9.20
C LEU A 525 -27.18 -11.70 -10.18
N ASP A 526 -28.30 -12.28 -10.61
CA ASP A 526 -28.30 -13.41 -11.56
C ASP A 526 -28.11 -12.94 -13.01
N ARG A 527 -28.45 -11.67 -13.32
CA ARG A 527 -28.14 -11.04 -14.61
C ARG A 527 -26.68 -10.59 -14.74
N ILE A 528 -26.00 -10.32 -13.62
CA ILE A 528 -24.62 -9.81 -13.61
C ILE A 528 -23.59 -10.95 -13.50
N ARG A 529 -24.02 -12.14 -13.05
CA ARG A 529 -23.15 -13.31 -12.86
C ARG A 529 -22.33 -13.74 -14.09
N PRO A 530 -22.82 -13.64 -15.35
CA PRO A 530 -22.02 -13.98 -16.54
C PRO A 530 -20.89 -12.97 -16.83
N HIS A 531 -20.93 -11.76 -16.26
CA HIS A 531 -19.95 -10.70 -16.53
C HIS A 531 -18.71 -10.78 -15.61
N PHE A 532 -18.77 -11.62 -14.58
CA PHE A 532 -17.66 -11.83 -13.64
C PHE A 532 -16.92 -13.15 -13.83
N ASP A 533 -17.39 -14.01 -14.73
CA ASP A 533 -16.78 -15.32 -14.97
C ASP A 533 -16.46 -15.52 -16.46
N MET A 534 -15.53 -14.70 -16.96
CA MET A 534 -14.92 -14.89 -18.28
C MET A 534 -13.42 -15.13 -18.12
N ARG A 535 -13.03 -16.40 -18.25
CA ARG A 535 -11.63 -16.78 -18.50
C ARG A 535 -11.21 -16.23 -19.87
N SER A 536 -10.07 -15.55 -19.94
CA SER A 536 -9.40 -15.34 -21.23
C SER A 536 -8.85 -16.67 -21.73
N LEU A 537 -9.43 -17.18 -22.81
CA LEU A 537 -9.01 -18.42 -23.48
C LEU A 537 -8.93 -18.30 -25.02
N ARG A 538 -9.10 -17.11 -25.65
CA ARG A 538 -9.13 -17.01 -27.14
C ARG A 538 -8.49 -15.76 -27.74
N ALA A 539 -8.14 -15.91 -29.02
CA ALA A 539 -7.29 -15.07 -29.88
C ALA A 539 -7.75 -13.61 -30.07
N ASP A 540 -6.78 -12.77 -30.47
CA ASP A 540 -6.90 -11.33 -30.74
C ASP A 540 -8.07 -10.99 -31.68
N ARG A 541 -8.96 -10.11 -31.21
CA ARG A 541 -10.17 -9.63 -31.89
C ARG A 541 -10.09 -8.16 -32.33
N SER A 542 -8.89 -7.57 -32.39
CA SER A 542 -8.71 -6.17 -32.77
C SER A 542 -9.34 -5.79 -34.13
N ARG A 543 -9.52 -6.76 -35.04
CA ARG A 543 -10.20 -6.57 -36.33
C ARG A 543 -11.73 -6.45 -36.23
N GLU A 544 -12.38 -6.97 -35.20
CA GLU A 544 -13.84 -6.88 -35.00
C GLU A 544 -14.26 -5.50 -34.48
N LEU A 545 -13.35 -4.75 -33.83
CA LEU A 545 -13.61 -3.44 -33.23
C LEU A 545 -13.59 -2.27 -34.24
N HIS A 546 -13.18 -2.50 -35.49
CA HIS A 546 -13.19 -1.46 -36.53
C HIS A 546 -14.60 -1.07 -37.00
N GLY A 547 -15.62 -1.87 -36.66
CA GLY A 547 -17.02 -1.64 -37.07
C GLY A 547 -17.96 -1.18 -35.95
N GLU A 548 -17.50 -1.01 -34.71
CA GLU A 548 -18.37 -0.55 -33.63
C GLU A 548 -18.63 0.98 -33.72
N PRO A 549 -19.89 1.43 -33.70
CA PRO A 549 -20.20 2.85 -33.76
C PRO A 549 -19.74 3.55 -32.47
N ALA A 550 -19.24 4.78 -32.60
CA ALA A 550 -18.77 5.57 -31.47
C ALA A 550 -19.83 5.65 -30.35
N GLY A 551 -19.40 5.43 -29.10
CA GLY A 551 -20.26 5.39 -27.92
C GLY A 551 -21.18 6.60 -27.84
N ARG A 552 -22.49 6.36 -27.77
CA ARG A 552 -23.50 7.42 -27.69
C ARG A 552 -23.64 7.88 -26.25
N PHE A 553 -23.57 9.19 -26.05
CA PHE A 553 -23.81 9.88 -24.78
C PHE A 553 -25.14 9.41 -24.17
N ASP A 554 -25.08 8.67 -23.06
CA ASP A 554 -26.25 8.04 -22.47
C ASP A 554 -26.78 8.81 -21.25
N ARG A 555 -27.84 8.29 -20.62
CA ARG A 555 -28.46 8.95 -19.45
C ARG A 555 -27.55 8.91 -18.21
N LEU A 556 -26.63 7.95 -18.13
CA LEU A 556 -25.64 7.87 -17.07
C LEU A 556 -24.55 8.92 -17.29
N ASP A 557 -24.09 9.10 -18.53
CA ASP A 557 -23.17 10.16 -18.92
C ASP A 557 -23.76 11.53 -18.63
N LEU A 558 -25.05 11.74 -18.95
CA LEU A 558 -25.78 12.96 -18.62
C LEU A 558 -25.91 13.16 -17.10
N LEU A 559 -26.23 12.10 -16.34
CA LEU A 559 -26.32 12.17 -14.89
C LEU A 559 -24.97 12.52 -14.26
N LEU A 560 -23.89 11.89 -14.74
CA LEU A 560 -22.53 12.18 -14.28
C LEU A 560 -22.12 13.60 -14.63
N LEU A 561 -22.46 14.09 -15.82
CA LEU A 561 -22.23 15.48 -16.22
C LEU A 561 -23.00 16.45 -15.32
N VAL A 562 -24.28 16.17 -15.04
CA VAL A 562 -25.12 17.01 -14.17
C VAL A 562 -24.59 17.01 -12.73
N LEU A 563 -24.20 15.86 -12.19
CA LEU A 563 -23.60 15.76 -10.86
C LEU A 563 -22.24 16.45 -10.79
N LEU A 564 -21.43 16.36 -11.85
CA LEU A 564 -20.16 17.08 -11.94
C LEU A 564 -20.39 18.58 -11.96
N VAL A 565 -21.34 19.07 -12.77
CA VAL A 565 -21.67 20.50 -12.87
C VAL A 565 -22.23 21.03 -11.54
N LEU A 566 -23.18 20.32 -10.92
CA LEU A 566 -23.76 20.71 -9.63
C LEU A 566 -22.74 20.63 -8.48
N GLY A 567 -21.87 19.62 -8.49
CA GLY A 567 -20.79 19.50 -7.51
C GLY A 567 -19.75 20.61 -7.66
N THR A 568 -19.35 20.92 -8.90
CA THR A 568 -18.40 22.00 -9.18
C THR A 568 -18.98 23.36 -8.84
N LEU A 569 -20.26 23.62 -9.20
CA LEU A 569 -20.96 24.84 -8.83
C LEU A 569 -21.08 24.95 -7.31
N SER A 570 -21.55 23.91 -6.63
CA SER A 570 -21.69 23.89 -5.16
C SER A 570 -20.38 24.20 -4.47
N VAL A 571 -19.28 23.53 -4.82
CA VAL A 571 -17.96 23.77 -4.21
C VAL A 571 -17.44 25.17 -4.51
N ARG A 572 -17.72 25.70 -5.71
CA ARG A 572 -17.25 27.02 -6.14
C ARG A 572 -18.09 28.18 -5.59
N THR A 573 -19.33 27.93 -5.18
CA THR A 573 -20.20 28.93 -4.54
C THR A 573 -20.30 28.77 -3.03
N TYR A 574 -19.81 27.66 -2.47
CA TYR A 574 -19.79 27.40 -1.04
C TYR A 574 -18.71 28.27 -0.39
N ARG A 575 -19.15 29.16 0.52
CA ARG A 575 -18.32 30.15 1.21
C ARG A 575 -17.61 31.14 0.27
N LEU A 576 -18.34 31.71 -0.68
CA LEU A 576 -17.87 32.86 -1.48
C LEU A 576 -17.48 34.08 -0.63
N ASP A 577 -17.95 34.12 0.62
CA ASP A 577 -17.65 35.14 1.62
C ASP A 577 -16.34 34.90 2.39
N GLU A 578 -15.61 33.81 2.12
CA GLU A 578 -14.32 33.52 2.78
C GLU A 578 -13.23 33.21 1.75
N PRO A 579 -12.08 33.91 1.78
CA PRO A 579 -11.73 35.04 2.65
C PRO A 579 -12.43 36.36 2.22
N TYR A 580 -12.69 37.25 3.19
CA TYR A 580 -13.11 38.64 2.90
C TYR A 580 -11.97 39.49 2.29
N ASP A 581 -10.73 39.02 2.41
CA ASP A 581 -9.53 39.70 1.93
C ASP A 581 -9.03 39.07 0.62
N MET A 582 -8.75 39.92 -0.37
CA MET A 582 -8.28 39.48 -1.68
C MET A 582 -6.91 38.78 -1.56
N HIS A 583 -6.83 37.49 -1.92
CA HIS A 583 -5.55 36.78 -2.01
C HIS A 583 -4.91 36.97 -3.40
N PHE A 584 -3.59 36.79 -3.48
CA PHE A 584 -2.65 37.33 -4.49
C PHE A 584 -3.02 37.15 -5.99
N ASP A 585 -3.91 36.22 -6.37
CA ASP A 585 -4.39 36.06 -7.76
C ASP A 585 -5.79 36.69 -8.01
N GLU A 586 -6.59 36.89 -6.96
CA GLU A 586 -7.96 37.42 -7.02
C GLU A 586 -7.97 38.94 -7.10
N VAL A 587 -6.96 39.60 -6.52
CA VAL A 587 -6.74 41.05 -6.58
C VAL A 587 -6.73 41.53 -8.02
N TYR A 588 -6.06 40.82 -8.93
CA TYR A 588 -5.91 41.26 -10.32
C TYR A 588 -7.23 41.21 -11.08
N HIS A 589 -8.03 40.17 -10.88
CA HIS A 589 -9.33 40.02 -11.54
C HIS A 589 -10.37 41.00 -11.00
N ALA A 590 -10.44 41.15 -9.68
CA ALA A 590 -11.34 42.11 -9.03
C ALA A 590 -10.98 43.56 -9.42
N ARG A 591 -9.70 43.92 -9.33
CA ARG A 591 -9.21 45.25 -9.74
C ARG A 591 -9.50 45.54 -11.21
N THR A 592 -9.18 44.60 -12.10
CA THR A 592 -9.44 44.72 -13.54
C THR A 592 -10.93 44.93 -13.83
N ALA A 593 -11.82 44.23 -13.11
CA ALA A 593 -13.26 44.38 -13.26
C ALA A 593 -13.75 45.75 -12.76
N THR A 594 -13.22 46.24 -11.64
CA THR A 594 -13.57 47.56 -11.07
C THR A 594 -13.10 48.70 -11.97
N GLU A 595 -11.86 48.66 -12.47
CA GLU A 595 -11.32 49.64 -13.43
C GLU A 595 -12.17 49.67 -14.71
N PHE A 596 -12.64 48.50 -15.16
CA PHE A 596 -13.52 48.39 -16.33
C PHE A 596 -14.92 49.00 -16.09
N LEU A 597 -15.48 48.81 -14.88
CA LEU A 597 -16.77 49.38 -14.50
C LEU A 597 -16.70 50.89 -14.27
N GLN A 598 -15.55 51.44 -13.87
CA GLN A 598 -15.37 52.89 -13.73
C GLN A 598 -15.49 53.62 -15.06
N ASP A 599 -14.88 53.09 -16.12
CA ASP A 599 -15.02 53.64 -17.47
C ASP A 599 -16.47 53.49 -17.96
N TRP A 600 -17.05 52.30 -17.82
CA TRP A 600 -18.39 52.02 -18.37
C TRP A 600 -19.55 52.72 -17.61
N ARG A 601 -19.49 52.80 -16.27
CA ARG A 601 -20.56 53.39 -15.45
C ARG A 601 -20.40 54.88 -15.21
N TYR A 602 -19.16 55.36 -15.11
CA TYR A 602 -18.87 56.72 -14.67
C TYR A 602 -18.10 57.54 -15.72
N GLY A 603 -17.73 56.96 -16.87
CA GLY A 603 -17.00 57.65 -17.93
C GLY A 603 -15.57 58.00 -17.56
N ILE A 604 -14.99 57.33 -16.57
CA ILE A 604 -13.65 57.60 -16.06
C ILE A 604 -12.69 56.58 -16.67
N GLY A 605 -12.01 56.96 -17.75
CA GLY A 605 -11.09 56.07 -18.46
C GLY A 605 -9.78 55.86 -17.70
N HIS A 606 -9.35 54.60 -17.59
CA HIS A 606 -8.10 54.21 -16.92
C HIS A 606 -7.35 53.12 -17.73
N SER A 607 -6.03 53.04 -17.55
CA SER A 607 -5.23 51.92 -18.07
C SER A 607 -5.53 50.66 -17.26
N ILE A 608 -6.09 49.64 -17.90
CA ILE A 608 -6.44 48.37 -17.25
C ILE A 608 -5.18 47.65 -16.79
N TYR A 609 -5.10 47.30 -15.50
CA TYR A 609 -3.93 46.66 -14.89
C TYR A 609 -3.56 45.32 -15.55
N GLU A 610 -4.52 44.41 -15.73
CA GLU A 610 -4.26 43.09 -16.32
C GLU A 610 -4.52 43.06 -17.84
N TYR A 611 -3.46 42.97 -18.64
CA TYR A 611 -3.55 43.00 -20.12
C TYR A 611 -3.54 41.60 -20.77
N THR A 612 -3.24 40.54 -20.02
CA THR A 612 -3.02 39.20 -20.60
C THR A 612 -4.29 38.46 -21.04
N HIS A 613 -5.47 38.88 -20.56
CA HIS A 613 -6.75 38.21 -20.85
C HIS A 613 -7.55 38.90 -21.97
N PRO A 614 -8.24 38.13 -22.84
CA PRO A 614 -9.10 38.69 -23.88
C PRO A 614 -10.29 39.47 -23.29
N HIS A 615 -10.73 40.52 -23.97
CA HIS A 615 -11.81 41.42 -23.51
C HIS A 615 -13.09 40.69 -23.08
N LEU A 616 -13.43 39.57 -23.73
CA LEU A 616 -14.62 38.79 -23.38
C LEU A 616 -14.61 38.30 -21.92
N ALA A 617 -13.46 37.86 -21.41
CA ALA A 617 -13.33 37.45 -20.03
C ALA A 617 -13.50 38.65 -19.07
N LYS A 618 -12.99 39.83 -19.46
CA LYS A 618 -13.12 41.07 -18.69
C LYS A 618 -14.57 41.52 -18.56
N TYR A 619 -15.37 41.42 -19.63
CA TYR A 619 -16.81 41.66 -19.57
C TYR A 619 -17.52 40.69 -18.62
N GLY A 620 -17.14 39.40 -18.63
CA GLY A 620 -17.69 38.41 -17.72
C GLY A 620 -17.40 38.70 -16.25
N MET A 621 -16.16 39.12 -15.93
CA MET A 621 -15.76 39.52 -14.58
C MET A 621 -16.51 40.77 -14.11
N ALA A 622 -16.61 41.80 -14.96
CA ALA A 622 -17.37 43.02 -14.66
C ALA A 622 -18.85 42.73 -14.40
N LEU A 623 -19.50 41.90 -15.25
CA LEU A 623 -20.90 41.49 -15.05
C LEU A 623 -21.09 40.70 -13.75
N GLY A 624 -20.14 39.85 -13.38
CA GLY A 624 -20.15 39.14 -12.10
C GLY A 624 -20.15 40.11 -10.92
N LEU A 625 -19.29 41.12 -10.96
CA LEU A 625 -19.25 42.17 -9.93
C LEU A 625 -20.56 42.98 -9.91
N MET A 626 -21.18 43.29 -11.06
CA MET A 626 -22.48 43.97 -11.07
C MET A 626 -23.62 43.13 -10.47
N ALA A 627 -23.59 41.82 -10.69
CA ALA A 627 -24.65 40.91 -10.30
C ALA A 627 -24.56 40.50 -8.83
N PHE A 628 -23.34 40.32 -8.31
CA PHE A 628 -23.08 39.74 -7.00
C PHE A 628 -22.22 40.61 -6.08
N GLY A 629 -21.61 41.67 -6.60
CA GLY A 629 -20.87 42.64 -5.80
C GLY A 629 -21.81 43.46 -4.94
N ASN A 630 -21.35 43.76 -3.72
CA ASN A 630 -22.02 44.70 -2.81
C ASN A 630 -21.52 46.14 -3.07
N ASP A 631 -21.17 46.48 -4.32
CA ASP A 631 -20.48 47.70 -4.77
C ASP A 631 -21.45 48.85 -5.12
N ARG A 632 -22.72 48.75 -4.72
CA ARG A 632 -23.72 49.77 -5.05
C ARG A 632 -23.49 51.01 -4.20
N VAL A 633 -23.34 52.16 -4.87
CA VAL A 633 -23.35 53.47 -4.19
C VAL A 633 -24.72 53.65 -3.54
N THR A 634 -24.79 53.48 -2.22
CA THR A 634 -26.03 53.60 -1.45
C THR A 634 -26.33 55.05 -1.06
N ALA A 635 -25.32 55.92 -1.06
CA ALA A 635 -25.45 57.35 -0.82
C ALA A 635 -24.26 58.13 -1.41
N THR A 636 -24.49 59.39 -1.75
CA THR A 636 -23.46 60.36 -2.16
C THR A 636 -23.54 61.59 -1.27
N ALA A 637 -22.39 62.11 -0.81
CA ALA A 637 -22.32 63.35 -0.05
C ALA A 637 -21.17 64.23 -0.57
N GLU A 638 -21.41 65.53 -0.68
CA GLU A 638 -20.35 66.50 -0.96
C GLU A 638 -19.61 66.83 0.33
N LEU A 639 -18.31 66.55 0.37
CA LEU A 639 -17.47 66.74 1.57
C LEU A 639 -16.99 68.19 1.75
N GLY A 640 -17.26 69.09 0.79
CA GLY A 640 -16.91 70.52 0.88
C GLY A 640 -15.41 70.81 1.02
N LEU A 641 -14.55 69.81 0.85
CA LEU A 641 -13.11 69.85 1.07
C LEU A 641 -12.41 69.06 -0.04
N ALA A 642 -11.20 69.49 -0.42
CA ALA A 642 -10.40 68.78 -1.41
C ALA A 642 -9.90 67.44 -0.81
N VAL A 643 -10.23 66.33 -1.47
CA VAL A 643 -9.75 64.99 -1.09
C VAL A 643 -8.32 64.83 -1.61
N ASN A 644 -7.34 64.77 -0.71
CA ASN A 644 -5.93 64.66 -1.07
C ASN A 644 -5.41 63.21 -1.11
N ASP A 645 -6.08 62.28 -0.44
CA ASP A 645 -5.81 60.83 -0.54
C ASP A 645 -7.03 60.02 -0.03
N ALA A 646 -7.18 58.78 -0.51
CA ALA A 646 -8.23 57.86 -0.09
C ALA A 646 -7.65 56.45 0.07
N ALA A 647 -7.61 55.94 1.31
CA ALA A 647 -7.33 54.55 1.58
C ALA A 647 -8.63 53.76 1.52
N ILE A 648 -8.65 52.72 0.68
CA ILE A 648 -9.68 51.68 0.70
C ILE A 648 -9.06 50.55 1.53
N GLU A 649 -9.57 50.31 2.74
CA GLU A 649 -9.38 49.01 3.41
C GLU A 649 -10.30 47.97 2.77
#